data_AF-A0A933WW29-F1
#
_entry.id   AF-A0A933WW29-F1
#
_cell.length_a   1.000
_cell.length_b   1.000
_cell.length_c   1.000
_cell.angle_alpha   90.00
_cell.angle_beta   90.00
_cell.angle_gamma   90.00
#
_symmetry.space_group_name_H-M   'P 1'
#
loop_
_entity.id
_entity.type
_entity.pdbx_description
1 polymer ?
#
loop_
_entity_poly.entity_id
_entity_poly.type
_entity_poly.pdbx_seq_one_letter_code
_entity_poly.pdbx_strand_id
1 'polypeptide(L)'
;MTKIAVLVSGEGTNLQVLLDSCSSGRIRGKVVLVASSREGAGALRRAERAGVPAVTAKPADFPTPEEYSAHLARLCREKQVELVCLAGFLSRLHAPMLKAFPGRILNIHPALLPAFGGQGLYGRKVHEAVLASGAKVSGCTVHFVDELYDHGPIAAQAAVAVMPDDTPERLAARVLMQEHWLYPKVVGLFCAGRLKLDGRAVSVLPPAGAGSARVQRALVSVSEKTGLVDFVKALEGLGMEVVSTSGTARLLRESGVTVRPLDTMTGFPEILDGRVKTLHPHVHGAILLRRKDPVQAREAAALGIEPIDLVVVNLYPFARTAAKAPDPYSQDVIEQIDIGGVALIRAAAKNFEDVAVVTSPADYPALLAELESANGQLCHETRKRLALTAFRHTAEYDAMISRAWGGQGAEAFPAELGATLSKVQSLRYGENPHQKAALYAPSGRTSFTQLHGKELSYNNILDAAGTWDAVSEFSQPAAVIFKHVTPCGMAAGKSLKEAFEKAWACDPLSAFGGVLAFNRPVEKDIAEVLSQRFVEVITAPDFSSEALALLKQKPNVRLLVRQDPPTRDLQWRSVGSEVLVTEPDRLTFGDAMKVVTQVQPSPEEEAALRFAWTACKHVRSNAIVLAGPDATVGIGAGQMSRVDSVHMASVKFKTWERDNKKPSVLV
;
A
#
# COMPACT_ATOMS: atom_id res chain seq x y z
N MET A 1 -20.62 -21.33 18.16
CA MET A 1 -19.50 -21.97 18.86
C MET A 1 -19.67 -23.46 18.69
N THR A 2 -18.59 -24.18 18.37
CA THR A 2 -18.65 -25.63 18.16
C THR A 2 -19.08 -26.34 19.44
N LYS A 3 -20.10 -27.19 19.37
CA LYS A 3 -20.53 -28.02 20.51
C LYS A 3 -19.63 -29.26 20.65
N ILE A 4 -19.00 -29.42 21.80
CA ILE A 4 -17.99 -30.47 22.05
C ILE A 4 -18.55 -31.49 23.05
N ALA A 5 -18.43 -32.78 22.73
CA ALA A 5 -18.53 -33.85 23.72
C ALA A 5 -17.13 -34.34 24.09
N VAL A 6 -16.91 -34.60 25.38
CA VAL A 6 -15.66 -35.21 25.86
C VAL A 6 -15.96 -36.60 26.40
N LEU A 7 -15.35 -37.63 25.81
CA LEU A 7 -15.40 -39.00 26.30
C LEU A 7 -14.14 -39.29 27.10
N VAL A 8 -14.28 -39.90 28.28
CA VAL A 8 -13.20 -40.03 29.26
C VAL A 8 -13.36 -41.28 30.13
N SER A 9 -12.27 -41.83 30.68
CA SER A 9 -12.35 -43.00 31.58
C SER A 9 -11.56 -42.84 32.88
N GLY A 10 -10.89 -41.71 33.10
CA GLY A 10 -9.98 -41.49 34.23
C GLY A 10 -10.21 -40.18 34.98
N GLU A 11 -9.13 -39.63 35.56
CA GLU A 11 -9.16 -38.41 36.39
C GLU A 11 -9.57 -37.13 35.63
N GLY A 12 -9.51 -37.14 34.30
CA GLY A 12 -10.02 -36.04 33.47
C GLY A 12 -9.16 -34.77 33.49
N THR A 13 -7.83 -34.88 33.63
CA THR A 13 -6.95 -33.71 33.57
C THR A 13 -6.98 -33.04 32.18
N ASN A 14 -6.98 -33.83 31.10
CA ASN A 14 -7.20 -33.31 29.74
C ASN A 14 -8.60 -32.69 29.57
N LEU A 15 -9.64 -33.24 30.22
CA LEU A 15 -10.96 -32.62 30.26
C LEU A 15 -10.90 -31.24 30.94
N GLN A 16 -10.21 -31.12 32.09
CA GLN A 16 -10.07 -29.84 32.79
C GLN A 16 -9.46 -28.78 31.88
N VAL A 17 -8.37 -29.12 31.19
CA VAL A 17 -7.69 -28.20 30.27
C VAL A 17 -8.60 -27.75 29.13
N LEU A 18 -9.44 -28.66 28.60
CA LEU A 18 -10.43 -28.31 27.58
C LEU A 18 -11.53 -27.40 28.13
N LEU A 19 -12.04 -27.66 29.34
CA LEU A 19 -13.02 -26.81 30.01
C LEU A 19 -12.47 -25.40 30.24
N ASP A 20 -11.26 -25.30 30.81
CA ASP A 20 -10.59 -24.03 31.08
C ASP A 20 -10.31 -23.26 29.78
N SER A 21 -9.91 -23.97 28.71
CA SER A 21 -9.64 -23.38 27.39
C SER A 21 -10.92 -22.90 26.70
N CYS A 22 -12.06 -23.56 26.91
CA CYS A 22 -13.35 -23.08 26.41
C CYS A 22 -13.85 -21.88 27.23
N SER A 23 -13.73 -21.94 28.56
CA SER A 23 -14.20 -20.88 29.47
C SER A 23 -13.41 -19.58 29.31
N SER A 24 -12.09 -19.67 29.06
CA SER A 24 -11.23 -18.50 28.77
C SER A 24 -11.37 -17.95 27.35
N GLY A 25 -12.17 -18.59 26.48
CA GLY A 25 -12.32 -18.20 25.07
C GLY A 25 -11.15 -18.58 24.16
N ARG A 26 -10.14 -19.30 24.67
CA ARG A 26 -9.00 -19.82 23.88
C ARG A 26 -9.45 -20.80 22.79
N ILE A 27 -10.51 -21.56 23.06
CA ILE A 27 -11.20 -22.42 22.08
C ILE A 27 -12.59 -21.80 21.84
N ARG A 28 -12.93 -21.52 20.58
CA ARG A 28 -14.28 -21.04 20.17
C ARG A 28 -15.33 -22.17 20.17
N GLY A 29 -15.34 -22.95 21.24
CA GLY A 29 -16.19 -24.12 21.43
C GLY A 29 -16.75 -24.16 22.85
N LYS A 30 -17.76 -25.00 23.06
CA LYS A 30 -18.37 -25.22 24.37
C LYS A 30 -18.49 -26.72 24.61
N VAL A 31 -17.98 -27.20 25.74
CA VAL A 31 -18.22 -28.57 26.18
C VAL A 31 -19.67 -28.66 26.65
N VAL A 32 -20.47 -29.49 25.98
CA VAL A 32 -21.92 -29.64 26.24
C VAL A 32 -22.29 -31.01 26.81
N LEU A 33 -21.36 -31.96 26.78
CA LEU A 33 -21.53 -33.31 27.27
C LEU A 33 -20.18 -33.88 27.71
N VAL A 34 -20.17 -34.49 28.89
CA VAL A 34 -19.08 -35.39 29.30
C VAL A 34 -19.68 -36.78 29.51
N ALA A 35 -19.14 -37.79 28.82
CA ALA A 35 -19.57 -39.17 29.02
C ALA A 35 -18.39 -40.03 29.48
N SER A 36 -18.56 -40.71 30.60
CA SER A 36 -17.55 -41.58 31.19
C SER A 36 -17.86 -43.04 30.98
N SER A 37 -16.86 -43.84 30.59
CA SER A 37 -17.01 -45.30 30.54
C SER A 37 -16.85 -45.99 31.89
N ARG A 38 -16.57 -45.21 32.95
CA ARG A 38 -16.43 -45.69 34.33
C ARG A 38 -17.26 -44.86 35.30
N GLU A 39 -17.92 -45.55 36.20
CA GLU A 39 -18.59 -44.94 37.34
C GLU A 39 -17.55 -44.35 38.31
N GLY A 40 -17.86 -43.21 38.93
CA GLY A 40 -16.97 -42.55 39.90
C GLY A 40 -15.70 -41.88 39.33
N ALA A 41 -15.52 -41.86 38.00
CA ALA A 41 -14.36 -41.24 37.37
C ALA A 41 -14.19 -39.76 37.79
N GLY A 42 -12.95 -39.33 38.09
CA GLY A 42 -12.66 -37.94 38.50
C GLY A 42 -13.11 -36.90 37.48
N ALA A 43 -13.17 -37.28 36.20
CA ALA A 43 -13.71 -36.44 35.14
C ALA A 43 -15.19 -36.03 35.33
N LEU A 44 -16.03 -36.91 35.92
CA LEU A 44 -17.44 -36.60 36.19
C LEU A 44 -17.57 -35.46 37.22
N ARG A 45 -16.76 -35.48 38.28
CA ARG A 45 -16.70 -34.40 39.28
C ARG A 45 -16.21 -33.08 38.67
N ARG A 46 -15.27 -33.13 37.72
CA ARG A 46 -14.80 -31.94 37.00
C ARG A 46 -15.89 -31.34 36.11
N ALA A 47 -16.65 -32.18 35.41
CA ALA A 47 -17.77 -31.76 34.58
C ALA A 47 -18.87 -31.10 35.43
N GLU A 48 -19.21 -31.71 36.57
CA GLU A 48 -20.19 -31.18 37.52
C GLU A 48 -19.77 -29.80 38.05
N ARG A 49 -18.52 -29.64 38.49
CA ARG A 49 -17.96 -28.34 38.92
C ARG A 49 -18.01 -27.27 37.84
N ALA A 50 -17.90 -27.66 36.57
CA ALA A 50 -17.99 -26.75 35.43
C ALA A 50 -19.43 -26.54 34.93
N GLY A 51 -20.44 -27.13 35.58
CA GLY A 51 -21.84 -27.04 35.17
C GLY A 51 -22.15 -27.72 33.83
N VAL A 52 -21.35 -28.72 33.44
CA VAL A 52 -21.52 -29.46 32.17
C VAL A 52 -22.27 -30.77 32.44
N PRO A 53 -23.33 -31.09 31.68
CA PRO A 53 -24.02 -32.36 31.79
C PRO A 53 -23.06 -33.55 31.66
N ALA A 54 -23.03 -34.41 32.68
CA ALA A 54 -22.16 -35.56 32.76
C ALA A 54 -22.98 -36.85 32.89
N VAL A 55 -22.60 -37.88 32.14
CA VAL A 55 -23.28 -39.19 32.16
C VAL A 55 -22.27 -40.33 32.28
N THR A 56 -22.67 -41.38 32.97
CA THR A 56 -21.93 -42.64 33.00
C THR A 56 -22.57 -43.60 32.01
N ALA A 57 -21.79 -44.16 31.10
CA ALA A 57 -22.22 -45.20 30.17
C ALA A 57 -21.15 -46.29 30.15
N LYS A 58 -21.35 -47.39 30.89
CA LYS A 58 -20.34 -48.45 30.99
C LYS A 58 -20.52 -49.42 29.81
N PRO A 59 -19.45 -49.83 29.12
CA PRO A 59 -19.56 -50.82 28.04
C PRO A 59 -20.26 -52.12 28.46
N ALA A 60 -20.09 -52.54 29.72
CA ALA A 60 -20.71 -53.75 30.28
C ALA A 60 -22.24 -53.66 30.43
N ASP A 61 -22.82 -52.46 30.36
CA ASP A 61 -24.28 -52.25 30.44
C ASP A 61 -24.97 -52.54 29.09
N PHE A 62 -24.21 -52.89 28.04
CA PHE A 62 -24.72 -53.08 26.67
C PHE A 62 -24.42 -54.50 26.16
N PRO A 63 -25.39 -55.15 25.49
CA PRO A 63 -25.21 -56.49 24.90
C PRO A 63 -24.07 -56.60 23.89
N THR A 64 -23.84 -55.54 23.09
CA THR A 64 -22.82 -55.51 22.04
C THR A 64 -22.02 -54.20 22.05
N PRO A 65 -20.74 -54.21 21.62
CA PRO A 65 -19.93 -52.99 21.45
C PRO A 65 -20.55 -51.97 20.47
N GLU A 66 -21.27 -52.48 19.47
CA GLU A 66 -22.02 -51.68 18.50
C GLU A 66 -23.17 -50.93 19.17
N GLU A 67 -23.95 -51.59 20.02
CA GLU A 67 -25.03 -50.96 20.79
C GLU A 67 -24.49 -49.90 21.77
N TYR A 68 -23.35 -50.17 22.42
CA TYR A 68 -22.67 -49.17 23.25
C TYR A 68 -22.27 -47.92 22.44
N SER A 69 -21.65 -48.12 21.27
CA SER A 69 -21.26 -47.01 20.39
C SER A 69 -22.47 -46.26 19.83
N ALA A 70 -23.57 -46.97 19.54
CA ALA A 70 -24.83 -46.37 19.11
C ALA A 70 -25.46 -45.50 20.21
N HIS A 71 -25.38 -45.96 21.47
CA HIS A 71 -25.83 -45.19 22.62
C HIS A 71 -25.01 -43.90 22.80
N LEU A 72 -23.67 -43.97 22.73
CA LEU A 72 -22.81 -42.78 22.80
C LEU A 72 -23.09 -41.80 21.64
N ALA A 73 -23.31 -42.32 20.43
CA ALA A 73 -23.68 -41.51 19.28
C ALA A 73 -25.02 -40.80 19.49
N ARG A 74 -26.01 -41.49 20.09
CA ARG A 74 -27.32 -40.91 20.42
C ARG A 74 -27.18 -39.77 21.44
N LEU A 75 -26.45 -39.98 22.53
CA LEU A 75 -26.18 -38.92 23.53
C LEU A 75 -25.53 -37.69 22.90
N CYS A 76 -24.55 -37.88 22.02
CA CYS A 76 -23.89 -36.79 21.32
C CYS A 76 -24.85 -36.04 20.37
N ARG A 77 -25.72 -36.77 19.64
CA ARG A 77 -26.71 -36.18 18.74
C ARG A 77 -27.79 -35.40 19.48
N GLU A 78 -28.29 -35.92 20.60
CA GLU A 78 -29.26 -35.23 21.47
C GLU A 78 -28.74 -33.87 21.96
N LYS A 79 -27.42 -33.75 22.17
CA LYS A 79 -26.75 -32.50 22.53
C LYS A 79 -26.26 -31.67 21.34
N GLN A 80 -26.57 -32.09 20.11
CA GLN A 80 -26.13 -31.47 18.85
C GLN A 80 -24.61 -31.28 18.79
N VAL A 81 -23.86 -32.29 19.21
CA VAL A 81 -22.39 -32.26 19.21
C VAL A 81 -21.86 -32.15 17.77
N GLU A 82 -20.82 -31.36 17.60
CA GLU A 82 -20.13 -31.17 16.34
C GLU A 82 -18.74 -31.83 16.35
N LEU A 83 -18.08 -31.87 17.51
CA LEU A 83 -16.76 -32.49 17.72
C LEU A 83 -16.79 -33.40 18.95
N VAL A 84 -16.24 -34.61 18.81
CA VAL A 84 -16.05 -35.56 19.92
C VAL A 84 -14.57 -35.63 20.26
N CYS A 85 -14.23 -35.43 21.54
CA CYS A 85 -12.86 -35.44 22.05
C CYS A 85 -12.66 -36.64 23.00
N LEU A 86 -11.77 -37.56 22.65
CA LEU A 86 -11.37 -38.66 23.53
C LEU A 86 -10.19 -38.22 24.41
N ALA A 87 -10.48 -37.95 25.69
CA ALA A 87 -9.51 -37.46 26.66
C ALA A 87 -9.11 -38.59 27.61
N GLY A 88 -8.34 -39.58 27.11
CA GLY A 88 -8.01 -40.79 27.87
C GLY A 88 -9.21 -41.74 28.01
N PHE A 89 -9.93 -41.94 26.90
CA PHE A 89 -11.07 -42.86 26.81
C PHE A 89 -10.59 -44.27 26.49
N LEU A 90 -10.84 -45.22 27.38
CA LEU A 90 -10.28 -46.57 27.34
C LEU A 90 -11.20 -47.60 26.66
N SER A 91 -12.12 -47.14 25.81
CA SER A 91 -13.07 -48.00 25.10
C SER A 91 -13.02 -47.70 23.60
N ARG A 92 -12.96 -48.75 22.77
CA ARG A 92 -12.99 -48.62 21.32
C ARG A 92 -14.36 -48.10 20.88
N LEU A 93 -14.35 -47.21 19.89
CA LEU A 93 -15.56 -46.76 19.22
C LEU A 93 -15.81 -47.59 17.98
N HIS A 94 -17.03 -48.10 17.81
CA HIS A 94 -17.43 -48.95 16.70
C HIS A 94 -18.22 -48.16 15.65
N ALA A 95 -18.55 -48.83 14.54
CA ALA A 95 -19.15 -48.25 13.34
C ALA A 95 -20.30 -47.25 13.59
N PRO A 96 -21.25 -47.46 14.54
CA PRO A 96 -22.32 -46.49 14.78
C PRO A 96 -21.83 -45.09 15.16
N MET A 97 -20.77 -45.00 15.96
CA MET A 97 -20.20 -43.72 16.39
C MET A 97 -19.35 -43.09 15.28
N LEU A 98 -18.51 -43.89 14.63
CA LEU A 98 -17.63 -43.42 13.55
C LEU A 98 -18.44 -42.88 12.35
N LYS A 99 -19.53 -43.56 11.99
CA LYS A 99 -20.47 -43.11 10.94
C LYS A 99 -21.27 -41.87 11.35
N ALA A 100 -21.52 -41.66 12.65
CA ALA A 100 -22.23 -40.48 13.13
C ALA A 100 -21.35 -39.21 13.10
N PHE A 101 -20.03 -39.36 13.28
CA PHE A 101 -19.07 -38.27 13.38
C PHE A 101 -17.85 -38.45 12.45
N PRO A 102 -18.07 -38.61 11.12
CA PRO A 102 -16.97 -38.87 10.18
C PRO A 102 -16.01 -37.69 10.15
N GLY A 103 -14.72 -37.92 10.43
CA GLY A 103 -13.70 -36.87 10.51
C GLY A 103 -13.90 -35.87 11.65
N ARG A 104 -14.71 -36.20 12.67
CA ARG A 104 -15.08 -35.30 13.78
C ARG A 104 -14.87 -35.91 15.16
N ILE A 105 -13.98 -36.89 15.26
CA ILE A 105 -13.57 -37.52 16.52
C ILE A 105 -12.05 -37.38 16.65
N LEU A 106 -11.59 -36.68 17.68
CA LEU A 106 -10.17 -36.46 17.98
C LEU A 106 -9.76 -37.24 19.23
N ASN A 107 -8.69 -38.01 19.13
CA ASN A 107 -8.06 -38.69 20.27
C ASN A 107 -6.70 -38.09 20.56
N ILE A 108 -6.32 -38.09 21.84
CA ILE A 108 -4.94 -37.84 22.24
C ILE A 108 -4.31 -39.12 22.80
N HIS A 109 -3.17 -39.49 22.21
CA HIS A 109 -2.39 -40.67 22.56
C HIS A 109 -1.07 -40.28 23.23
N PRO A 110 -0.65 -40.93 24.33
CA PRO A 110 0.55 -40.57 25.10
C PRO A 110 1.87 -41.11 24.50
N ALA A 111 1.98 -41.15 23.17
CA ALA A 111 3.21 -41.44 22.42
C ALA A 111 3.18 -40.84 21.01
N LEU A 112 4.34 -40.85 20.33
CA LEU A 112 4.48 -40.43 18.94
C LEU A 112 4.04 -41.54 17.97
N LEU A 113 2.76 -41.57 17.65
CA LEU A 113 2.20 -42.47 16.63
C LEU A 113 2.95 -42.36 15.28
N PRO A 114 3.12 -43.48 14.54
CA PRO A 114 2.55 -44.81 14.80
C PRO A 114 3.29 -45.63 15.87
N ALA A 115 4.41 -45.13 16.42
CA ALA A 115 5.16 -45.84 17.44
C ALA A 115 4.39 -45.87 18.77
N PHE A 116 4.42 -47.03 19.43
CA PHE A 116 3.76 -47.28 20.72
C PHE A 116 2.25 -46.97 20.73
N GLY A 117 1.58 -47.12 19.59
CA GLY A 117 0.12 -47.15 19.46
C GLY A 117 -0.41 -48.57 19.28
N GLY A 118 -1.73 -48.75 19.43
CA GLY A 118 -2.40 -50.02 19.21
C GLY A 118 -3.06 -50.60 20.46
N GLN A 119 -3.74 -51.74 20.29
CA GLN A 119 -4.51 -52.35 21.37
C GLN A 119 -3.65 -52.66 22.60
N GLY A 120 -4.08 -52.16 23.76
CA GLY A 120 -3.40 -52.40 25.04
C GLY A 120 -2.31 -51.39 25.41
N LEU A 121 -1.91 -50.52 24.49
CA LEU A 121 -0.93 -49.45 24.72
C LEU A 121 -1.65 -48.16 25.11
N TYR A 122 -2.10 -48.07 26.36
CA TYR A 122 -2.72 -46.85 26.92
C TYR A 122 -2.20 -46.54 28.32
N GLY A 123 -2.27 -45.27 28.71
CA GLY A 123 -1.84 -44.80 30.03
C GLY A 123 -0.39 -45.22 30.34
N ARG A 124 -0.16 -45.72 31.56
CA ARG A 124 1.17 -46.11 32.06
C ARG A 124 1.90 -47.11 31.15
N LYS A 125 1.19 -48.05 30.53
CA LYS A 125 1.76 -49.12 29.68
C LYS A 125 2.53 -48.57 28.48
N VAL A 126 2.14 -47.40 27.98
CA VAL A 126 2.84 -46.74 26.86
C VAL A 126 4.24 -46.31 27.29
N HIS A 127 4.35 -45.66 28.44
CA HIS A 127 5.62 -45.18 28.95
C HIS A 127 6.55 -46.34 29.36
N GLU A 128 6.01 -47.43 29.92
CA GLU A 128 6.75 -48.66 30.17
C GLU A 128 7.32 -49.26 28.88
N ALA A 129 6.51 -49.34 27.81
CA ALA A 129 6.94 -49.84 26.51
C ALA A 129 8.00 -48.94 25.86
N VAL A 130 7.88 -47.61 25.98
CA VAL A 130 8.87 -46.65 25.48
C VAL A 130 10.22 -46.87 26.19
N LEU A 131 10.23 -46.98 27.51
CA LEU A 131 11.46 -47.19 28.27
C LEU A 131 12.09 -48.55 27.97
N ALA A 132 11.28 -49.62 27.91
CA ALA A 132 11.74 -50.97 27.57
C ALA A 132 12.37 -51.04 26.17
N SER A 133 11.91 -50.22 25.23
CA SER A 133 12.46 -50.16 23.86
C SER A 133 13.81 -49.43 23.76
N GLY A 134 14.20 -48.65 24.77
CA GLY A 134 15.40 -47.80 24.73
C GLY A 134 15.27 -46.53 23.87
N ALA A 135 14.05 -46.18 23.42
CA ALA A 135 13.79 -44.96 22.64
C ALA A 135 14.29 -43.70 23.36
N LYS A 136 14.91 -42.77 22.61
CA LYS A 136 15.43 -41.49 23.15
C LYS A 136 14.45 -40.33 23.05
N VAL A 137 13.36 -40.53 22.33
CA VAL A 137 12.29 -39.54 22.12
C VAL A 137 10.95 -40.23 22.30
N SER A 138 10.04 -39.56 23.00
CA SER A 138 8.63 -39.91 23.15
C SER A 138 7.78 -38.65 22.94
N GLY A 139 6.52 -38.64 23.35
CA GLY A 139 5.67 -37.47 23.17
C GLY A 139 4.19 -37.78 23.29
N CYS A 140 3.36 -36.94 22.69
CA CYS A 140 1.95 -37.22 22.47
C CYS A 140 1.53 -36.92 21.03
N THR A 141 0.51 -37.61 20.56
CA THR A 141 -0.11 -37.41 19.25
C THR A 141 -1.58 -37.09 19.41
N VAL A 142 -2.05 -36.04 18.74
CA VAL A 142 -3.48 -35.82 18.50
C VAL A 142 -3.81 -36.27 17.09
N HIS A 143 -4.78 -37.18 16.94
CA HIS A 143 -5.16 -37.75 15.66
C HIS A 143 -6.68 -37.88 15.54
N PHE A 144 -7.17 -37.95 14.30
CA PHE A 144 -8.55 -38.32 14.03
C PHE A 144 -8.72 -39.83 14.26
N VAL A 145 -9.86 -40.23 14.83
CA VAL A 145 -10.16 -41.65 15.11
C VAL A 145 -10.70 -42.32 13.84
N ASP A 146 -10.17 -43.51 13.51
CA ASP A 146 -10.70 -44.41 12.48
C ASP A 146 -11.13 -45.75 13.10
N GLU A 147 -11.38 -46.77 12.28
CA GLU A 147 -11.81 -48.09 12.75
C GLU A 147 -10.71 -48.84 13.50
N LEU A 148 -9.45 -48.47 13.34
CA LEU A 148 -8.28 -49.14 13.91
C LEU A 148 -7.74 -48.36 15.13
N TYR A 149 -7.06 -49.07 16.04
CA TYR A 149 -6.45 -48.41 17.19
C TYR A 149 -5.30 -47.51 16.75
N ASP A 150 -5.38 -46.23 17.10
CA ASP A 150 -4.31 -45.24 16.97
C ASP A 150 -3.72 -45.11 15.56
N HIS A 151 -4.52 -45.41 14.54
CA HIS A 151 -4.06 -45.46 13.15
C HIS A 151 -4.56 -44.29 12.30
N GLY A 152 -5.52 -43.51 12.80
CA GLY A 152 -6.13 -42.46 12.01
C GLY A 152 -5.21 -41.27 11.73
N PRO A 153 -5.63 -40.37 10.83
CA PRO A 153 -4.84 -39.25 10.35
C PRO A 153 -4.31 -38.36 11.48
N ILE A 154 -3.00 -38.14 11.53
CA ILE A 154 -2.33 -37.35 12.56
C ILE A 154 -2.61 -35.87 12.34
N ALA A 155 -3.17 -35.20 13.35
CA ALA A 155 -3.43 -33.75 13.31
C ALA A 155 -2.24 -32.95 13.83
N ALA A 156 -1.59 -33.40 14.91
CA ALA A 156 -0.35 -32.81 15.42
C ALA A 156 0.38 -33.75 16.39
N GLN A 157 1.67 -33.51 16.62
CA GLN A 157 2.50 -34.23 17.59
C GLN A 157 3.36 -33.25 18.39
N ALA A 158 3.72 -33.63 19.62
CA ALA A 158 4.67 -32.91 20.46
C ALA A 158 5.64 -33.92 21.07
N ALA A 159 6.94 -33.69 20.91
CA ALA A 159 7.99 -34.59 21.35
C ALA A 159 8.60 -34.19 22.70
N VAL A 160 9.05 -35.19 23.45
CA VAL A 160 9.85 -35.04 24.68
C VAL A 160 11.05 -35.97 24.64
N ALA A 161 12.15 -35.55 25.25
CA ALA A 161 13.30 -36.43 25.45
C ALA A 161 13.02 -37.50 26.51
N VAL A 162 13.52 -38.71 26.26
CA VAL A 162 13.58 -39.81 27.24
C VAL A 162 14.97 -39.78 27.87
N MET A 163 15.02 -39.54 29.18
CA MET A 163 16.24 -39.38 29.95
C MET A 163 16.75 -40.75 30.44
N PRO A 164 18.07 -40.91 30.67
CA PRO A 164 18.65 -42.18 31.10
C PRO A 164 18.08 -42.76 32.41
N ASP A 165 17.62 -41.89 33.32
CA ASP A 165 17.09 -42.23 34.65
C ASP A 165 15.56 -42.07 34.77
N ASP A 166 14.86 -42.09 33.63
CA ASP A 166 13.41 -42.01 33.63
C ASP A 166 12.75 -43.25 34.23
N THR A 167 11.78 -43.01 35.09
CA THR A 167 10.74 -43.98 35.43
C THR A 167 9.50 -43.73 34.55
N PRO A 168 8.58 -44.71 34.40
CA PRO A 168 7.34 -44.50 33.67
C PRO A 168 6.55 -43.28 34.13
N GLU A 169 6.57 -42.95 35.42
CA GLU A 169 5.88 -41.80 36.01
C GLU A 169 6.52 -40.47 35.62
N ARG A 170 7.85 -40.39 35.63
CA ARG A 170 8.58 -39.18 35.22
C ARG A 170 8.37 -38.88 33.74
N LEU A 171 8.45 -39.91 32.91
CA LEU A 171 8.15 -39.79 31.49
C LEU A 171 6.68 -39.41 31.26
N ALA A 172 5.75 -40.07 31.96
CA ALA A 172 4.32 -39.77 31.88
C ALA A 172 4.02 -38.31 32.27
N ALA A 173 4.64 -37.78 33.33
CA ALA A 173 4.45 -36.39 33.74
C ALA A 173 4.91 -35.40 32.65
N ARG A 174 6.06 -35.66 32.01
CA ARG A 174 6.55 -34.81 30.91
C ARG A 174 5.68 -34.91 29.66
N VAL A 175 5.21 -36.12 29.32
CA VAL A 175 4.25 -36.30 28.21
C VAL A 175 2.93 -35.60 28.51
N LEU A 176 2.40 -35.72 29.73
CA LEU A 176 1.15 -35.09 30.15
C LEU A 176 1.20 -33.56 30.04
N MET A 177 2.35 -32.94 30.34
CA MET A 177 2.54 -31.50 30.10
C MET A 177 2.38 -31.13 28.61
N GLN A 178 2.88 -31.99 27.71
CA GLN A 178 2.69 -31.80 26.27
C GLN A 178 1.23 -32.05 25.86
N GLU A 179 0.55 -33.02 26.47
CA GLU A 179 -0.87 -33.25 26.21
C GLU A 179 -1.73 -32.03 26.56
N HIS A 180 -1.51 -31.46 27.75
CA HIS A 180 -2.19 -30.26 28.24
C HIS A 180 -1.93 -29.04 27.33
N TRP A 181 -0.83 -29.02 26.60
CA TRP A 181 -0.55 -27.96 25.62
C TRP A 181 -1.13 -28.26 24.24
N LEU A 182 -0.91 -29.47 23.73
CA LEU A 182 -1.19 -29.84 22.35
C LEU A 182 -2.68 -30.08 22.11
N TYR A 183 -3.35 -30.76 23.04
CA TYR A 183 -4.74 -31.15 22.85
C TYR A 183 -5.71 -29.97 22.68
N PRO A 184 -5.75 -28.98 23.61
CA PRO A 184 -6.61 -27.82 23.42
C PRO A 184 -6.25 -27.00 22.17
N LYS A 185 -4.98 -27.00 21.75
CA LYS A 185 -4.55 -26.31 20.53
C LYS A 185 -5.17 -26.93 19.28
N VAL A 186 -5.13 -28.26 19.15
CA VAL A 186 -5.71 -28.96 18.00
C VAL A 186 -7.24 -28.89 18.01
N VAL A 187 -7.87 -29.03 19.18
CA VAL A 187 -9.32 -28.81 19.33
C VAL A 187 -9.70 -27.39 18.91
N GLY A 188 -8.91 -26.38 19.31
CA GLY A 188 -9.09 -24.99 18.89
C GLY A 188 -8.98 -24.79 17.37
N LEU A 189 -8.03 -25.47 16.71
CA LEU A 189 -7.91 -25.45 15.25
C LEU A 189 -9.14 -26.06 14.57
N PHE A 190 -9.68 -27.16 15.10
CA PHE A 190 -10.91 -27.76 14.59
C PHE A 190 -12.09 -26.78 14.74
N CYS A 191 -12.31 -26.24 15.94
CA CYS A 191 -13.41 -25.29 16.21
C CYS A 191 -13.30 -24.00 15.38
N ALA A 192 -12.09 -23.62 14.95
CA ALA A 192 -11.85 -22.50 14.06
C ALA A 192 -12.05 -22.84 12.57
N GLY A 193 -12.41 -24.07 12.22
CA GLY A 193 -12.54 -24.52 10.83
C GLY A 193 -11.20 -24.62 10.10
N ARG A 194 -10.09 -24.79 10.84
CA ARG A 194 -8.72 -24.70 10.30
C ARG A 194 -8.05 -26.04 10.09
N LEU A 195 -8.69 -27.16 10.41
CA LEU A 195 -8.18 -28.48 10.06
C LEU A 195 -8.86 -28.95 8.78
N LYS A 196 -8.10 -29.13 7.71
CA LYS A 196 -8.57 -29.77 6.49
C LYS A 196 -8.01 -31.18 6.42
N LEU A 197 -8.91 -32.15 6.43
CA LEU A 197 -8.60 -33.57 6.24
C LEU A 197 -8.74 -33.92 4.76
N ASP A 198 -7.68 -34.46 4.17
CA ASP A 198 -7.64 -34.92 2.78
C ASP A 198 -7.08 -36.35 2.74
N GLY A 199 -7.98 -37.34 2.72
CA GLY A 199 -7.61 -38.74 2.92
C GLY A 199 -6.90 -38.96 4.26
N ARG A 200 -5.61 -39.30 4.22
CA ARG A 200 -4.75 -39.49 5.41
C ARG A 200 -3.93 -38.26 5.80
N ALA A 201 -3.94 -37.21 4.99
CA ALA A 201 -3.21 -35.98 5.27
C ALA A 201 -4.09 -34.98 6.03
N VAL A 202 -3.54 -34.34 7.05
CA VAL A 202 -4.16 -33.21 7.75
C VAL A 202 -3.34 -31.97 7.45
N SER A 203 -3.99 -30.92 6.94
CA SER A 203 -3.39 -29.61 6.73
C SER A 203 -4.05 -28.58 7.63
N VAL A 204 -3.24 -27.66 8.17
CA VAL A 204 -3.73 -26.54 8.97
C VAL A 204 -3.92 -25.34 8.06
N LEU A 205 -5.17 -24.96 7.81
CA LEU A 205 -5.50 -23.79 7.02
C LEU A 205 -5.07 -22.50 7.75
N PRO A 206 -4.72 -21.44 7.00
CA PRO A 206 -4.54 -20.11 7.60
C PRO A 206 -5.83 -19.66 8.31
N PRO A 207 -5.76 -18.76 9.30
CA PRO A 207 -6.95 -18.20 9.94
C PRO A 207 -7.88 -17.59 8.88
N ALA A 208 -9.18 -17.93 8.90
CA ALA A 208 -10.17 -17.29 8.04
C ALA A 208 -10.27 -15.80 8.44
N GLY A 209 -9.83 -14.91 7.55
CA GLY A 209 -9.75 -13.46 7.81
C GLY A 209 -8.67 -13.11 8.82
N ALA A 210 -7.42 -12.95 8.37
CA ALA A 210 -6.37 -12.32 9.17
C ALA A 210 -6.60 -10.79 9.23
N GLY A 211 -7.69 -10.37 9.90
CA GLY A 211 -7.64 -9.11 10.63
C GLY A 211 -6.49 -9.22 11.63
N SER A 212 -5.70 -8.14 11.75
CA SER A 212 -4.73 -8.03 12.85
C SER A 212 -5.44 -8.30 14.18
N ALA A 213 -4.67 -8.73 15.19
CA ALA A 213 -5.12 -8.51 16.56
C ALA A 213 -5.56 -7.04 16.70
N ARG A 214 -6.62 -6.79 17.48
CA ARG A 214 -7.10 -5.45 17.79
C ARG A 214 -5.91 -4.59 18.21
N VAL A 215 -5.80 -3.39 17.65
CA VAL A 215 -4.80 -2.39 18.03
C VAL A 215 -5.05 -2.03 19.48
N GLN A 216 -4.06 -2.26 20.35
CA GLN A 216 -4.13 -1.98 21.78
C GLN A 216 -3.31 -0.73 22.14
N ARG A 217 -2.17 -0.52 21.48
CA ARG A 217 -1.24 0.57 21.82
C ARG A 217 -0.77 1.34 20.60
N ALA A 218 -0.91 2.66 20.67
CA ALA A 218 -0.42 3.60 19.68
C ALA A 218 0.74 4.43 20.22
N LEU A 219 1.89 4.42 19.53
CA LEU A 219 2.99 5.35 19.76
C LEU A 219 2.82 6.57 18.87
N VAL A 220 2.68 7.75 19.47
CA VAL A 220 2.45 9.01 18.77
C VAL A 220 3.62 9.97 18.99
N SER A 221 4.31 10.35 17.92
CA SER A 221 5.40 11.34 17.96
C SER A 221 5.42 12.14 16.66
N VAL A 222 4.75 13.30 16.65
CA VAL A 222 4.55 14.09 15.44
C VAL A 222 5.10 15.51 15.59
N SER A 223 5.66 16.04 14.50
CA SER A 223 6.02 17.44 14.36
C SER A 223 4.81 18.30 13.95
N GLU A 224 4.14 17.91 12.86
CA GLU A 224 2.89 18.51 12.40
C GLU A 224 1.71 17.96 13.19
N LYS A 225 0.93 18.86 13.81
CA LYS A 225 -0.17 18.53 14.73
C LYS A 225 -1.56 18.63 14.10
N THR A 226 -1.64 18.88 12.79
CA THR A 226 -2.90 19.03 12.05
C THR A 226 -3.80 17.79 12.26
N GLY A 227 -5.02 17.99 12.78
CA GLY A 227 -6.00 16.92 13.01
C GLY A 227 -5.62 15.89 14.08
N LEU A 228 -4.50 16.06 14.79
CA LEU A 228 -3.96 15.07 15.71
C LEU A 228 -4.89 14.82 16.92
N VAL A 229 -5.42 15.89 17.52
CA VAL A 229 -6.22 15.79 18.74
C VAL A 229 -7.48 14.95 18.51
N ASP A 230 -8.22 15.25 17.44
CA ASP A 230 -9.45 14.52 17.11
C ASP A 230 -9.14 13.06 16.76
N PHE A 231 -8.06 12.83 16.02
CA PHE A 231 -7.61 11.50 15.68
C PHE A 231 -7.28 10.66 16.94
N VAL A 232 -6.49 11.21 17.87
CA VAL A 232 -6.09 10.49 19.08
C VAL A 232 -7.27 10.30 20.04
N LYS A 233 -8.20 11.25 20.14
CA LYS A 233 -9.45 11.08 20.91
C LYS A 233 -10.29 9.92 20.38
N ALA A 234 -10.36 9.75 19.06
CA ALA A 234 -11.05 8.61 18.47
C ALA A 234 -10.35 7.28 18.80
N LEU A 235 -9.01 7.23 18.79
CA LEU A 235 -8.27 6.04 19.23
C LEU A 235 -8.52 5.70 20.71
N GLU A 236 -8.52 6.70 21.59
CA GLU A 236 -8.84 6.53 23.01
C GLU A 236 -10.27 6.04 23.21
N GLY A 237 -11.24 6.58 22.45
CA GLY A 237 -12.64 6.12 22.43
C GLY A 237 -12.81 4.67 21.99
N LEU A 238 -11.89 4.16 21.16
CA LEU A 238 -11.80 2.75 20.79
C LEU A 238 -11.03 1.90 21.83
N GLY A 239 -10.66 2.47 22.98
CA GLY A 239 -9.99 1.78 24.09
C GLY A 239 -8.51 1.50 23.86
N MET A 240 -7.83 2.29 23.01
CA MET A 240 -6.40 2.15 22.76
C MET A 240 -5.58 2.98 23.73
N GLU A 241 -4.48 2.43 24.23
CA GLU A 241 -3.49 3.17 25.02
C GLU A 241 -2.63 4.05 24.11
N VAL A 242 -2.48 5.32 24.47
CA VAL A 242 -1.65 6.27 23.74
C VAL A 242 -0.35 6.50 24.51
N VAL A 243 0.77 6.16 23.87
CA VAL A 243 2.13 6.45 24.34
C VAL A 243 2.69 7.59 23.51
N SER A 244 3.29 8.60 24.14
CA SER A 244 3.78 9.77 23.39
C SER A 244 5.03 10.42 23.98
N THR A 245 5.78 11.12 23.12
CA THR A 245 6.96 11.92 23.50
C THR A 245 6.55 13.26 24.12
N SER A 246 7.43 13.86 24.95
CA SER A 246 7.17 15.03 25.80
C SER A 246 6.36 16.16 25.15
N GLY A 247 6.78 16.66 23.97
CA GLY A 247 6.10 17.75 23.28
C GLY A 247 4.70 17.40 22.73
N THR A 248 4.51 16.16 22.26
CA THR A 248 3.21 15.70 21.75
C THR A 248 2.27 15.32 22.90
N ALA A 249 2.81 14.70 23.96
CA ALA A 249 2.08 14.34 25.16
C ALA A 249 1.47 15.56 25.87
N ARG A 250 2.19 16.69 25.91
CA ARG A 250 1.68 17.92 26.51
C ARG A 250 0.40 18.40 25.84
N LEU A 251 0.40 18.54 24.51
CA LEU A 251 -0.77 18.98 23.73
C LEU A 251 -1.98 18.06 23.97
N LEU A 252 -1.74 16.75 23.94
CA LEU A 252 -2.80 15.75 24.09
C LEU A 252 -3.42 15.79 25.49
N ARG A 253 -2.61 15.94 26.54
CA ARG A 253 -3.09 16.10 27.92
C ARG A 253 -3.88 17.37 28.12
N GLU A 254 -3.39 18.50 27.58
CA GLU A 254 -4.11 19.79 27.60
C GLU A 254 -5.47 19.69 26.89
N SER A 255 -5.61 18.76 25.94
CA SER A 255 -6.85 18.49 25.21
C SER A 255 -7.76 17.44 25.84
N GLY A 256 -7.40 16.92 27.03
CA GLY A 256 -8.18 15.94 27.80
C GLY A 256 -7.94 14.47 27.45
N VAL A 257 -6.88 14.14 26.71
CA VAL A 257 -6.53 12.75 26.35
C VAL A 257 -5.61 12.13 27.41
N THR A 258 -5.87 10.88 27.78
CA THR A 258 -4.99 10.10 28.65
C THR A 258 -3.76 9.64 27.88
N VAL A 259 -2.58 10.11 28.30
CA VAL A 259 -1.32 9.79 27.60
C VAL A 259 -0.28 9.26 28.57
N ARG A 260 0.20 8.03 28.31
CA ARG A 260 1.38 7.47 28.95
C ARG A 260 2.64 8.13 28.36
N PRO A 261 3.47 8.80 29.17
CA PRO A 261 4.71 9.36 28.65
C PRO A 261 5.71 8.25 28.33
N LEU A 262 6.45 8.40 27.22
CA LEU A 262 7.32 7.36 26.66
C LEU A 262 8.43 6.90 27.63
N ASP A 263 8.96 7.82 28.44
CA ASP A 263 9.99 7.56 29.45
C ASP A 263 9.56 6.52 30.50
N THR A 264 8.26 6.41 30.81
CA THR A 264 7.72 5.37 31.70
C THR A 264 7.74 3.97 31.06
N MET A 265 7.86 3.88 29.74
CA MET A 265 8.00 2.61 29.03
C MET A 265 9.47 2.20 28.89
N THR A 266 10.38 3.18 28.83
CA THR A 266 11.82 2.92 28.68
C THR A 266 12.56 2.84 30.01
N GLY A 267 12.06 3.49 31.06
CA GLY A 267 12.78 3.72 32.31
C GLY A 267 13.97 4.67 32.17
N PHE A 268 14.07 5.39 31.03
CA PHE A 268 15.22 6.23 30.68
C PHE A 268 14.78 7.67 30.42
N PRO A 269 15.43 8.68 31.04
CA PRO A 269 15.03 10.08 30.91
C PRO A 269 15.37 10.67 29.53
N GLU A 270 14.73 11.79 29.18
CA GLU A 270 15.09 12.57 28.00
C GLU A 270 16.44 13.27 28.23
N ILE A 271 17.42 13.00 27.36
CA ILE A 271 18.79 13.59 27.40
C ILE A 271 19.16 14.17 26.04
N LEU A 272 20.22 14.99 25.99
CA LEU A 272 20.75 15.61 24.76
C LEU A 272 19.66 16.36 23.98
N ASP A 273 18.87 17.17 24.70
CA ASP A 273 17.73 17.92 24.16
C ASP A 273 16.72 17.06 23.36
N GLY A 274 16.60 15.78 23.74
CA GLY A 274 15.66 14.86 23.14
C GLY A 274 16.14 14.15 21.88
N ARG A 275 17.41 14.32 21.48
CA ARG A 275 18.00 13.71 20.27
C ARG A 275 17.96 12.18 20.25
N VAL A 276 17.95 11.53 21.42
CA VAL A 276 18.02 10.06 21.56
C VAL A 276 16.79 9.44 22.23
N LYS A 277 15.72 10.20 22.46
CA LYS A 277 14.60 9.79 23.32
C LYS A 277 13.81 8.57 22.86
N THR A 278 13.79 8.28 21.56
CA THR A 278 13.11 7.12 20.98
C THR A 278 14.07 5.98 20.61
N LEU A 279 15.38 6.23 20.63
CA LEU A 279 16.42 5.29 20.22
C LEU A 279 16.74 4.28 21.36
N HIS A 280 15.72 3.52 21.75
CA HIS A 280 15.79 2.62 22.89
C HIS A 280 15.28 1.20 22.56
N PRO A 281 15.91 0.12 23.05
CA PRO A 281 15.49 -1.25 22.78
C PRO A 281 14.05 -1.57 23.22
N HIS A 282 13.55 -0.96 24.30
CA HIS A 282 12.14 -1.17 24.69
C HIS A 282 11.15 -0.58 23.67
N VAL A 283 11.51 0.51 22.99
CA VAL A 283 10.68 1.12 21.94
C VAL A 283 10.78 0.32 20.65
N HIS A 284 12.00 0.10 20.16
CA HIS A 284 12.21 -0.62 18.91
C HIS A 284 11.88 -2.10 19.02
N GLY A 285 12.11 -2.73 20.17
CA GLY A 285 11.69 -4.10 20.46
C GLY A 285 10.17 -4.24 20.48
N ALA A 286 9.45 -3.28 21.07
CA ALA A 286 7.99 -3.25 21.05
C ALA A 286 7.40 -3.13 19.63
N ILE A 287 8.11 -2.46 18.72
CA ILE A 287 7.71 -2.27 17.31
C ILE A 287 8.15 -3.47 16.44
N LEU A 288 9.35 -4.01 16.64
CA LEU A 288 9.96 -5.03 15.77
C LEU A 288 9.69 -6.47 16.21
N LEU A 289 9.09 -6.68 17.39
CA LEU A 289 8.70 -7.99 17.89
C LEU A 289 7.80 -8.71 16.88
N ARG A 290 8.22 -9.90 16.41
CA ARG A 290 7.38 -10.78 15.60
C ARG A 290 6.49 -11.58 16.52
N ARG A 291 5.23 -11.20 16.61
CA ARG A 291 4.33 -11.68 17.68
C ARG A 291 3.94 -13.15 17.53
N LYS A 292 4.03 -13.67 16.31
CA LYS A 292 3.76 -15.08 15.98
C LYS A 292 4.98 -15.98 16.24
N ASP A 293 6.14 -15.42 16.56
CA ASP A 293 7.34 -16.17 16.93
C ASP A 293 7.33 -16.44 18.46
N PRO A 294 7.16 -17.72 18.88
CA PRO A 294 7.05 -18.05 20.29
C PRO A 294 8.34 -17.84 21.09
N VAL A 295 9.51 -17.79 20.44
CA VAL A 295 10.79 -17.52 21.10
C VAL A 295 10.88 -16.03 21.43
N GLN A 296 10.66 -15.17 20.43
CA GLN A 296 10.69 -13.72 20.63
C GLN A 296 9.59 -13.24 21.60
N ALA A 297 8.40 -13.84 21.54
CA ALA A 297 7.31 -13.49 22.47
C ALA A 297 7.67 -13.78 23.94
N ARG A 298 8.40 -14.88 24.21
CA ARG A 298 8.88 -15.21 25.56
C ARG A 298 9.98 -14.25 26.01
N GLU A 299 10.91 -13.94 25.12
CA GLU A 299 12.00 -12.99 25.39
C GLU A 299 11.45 -11.59 25.72
N ALA A 300 10.54 -11.08 24.90
CA ALA A 300 9.88 -9.80 25.13
C ALA A 300 9.13 -9.77 26.47
N ALA A 301 8.40 -10.84 26.81
CA ALA A 301 7.71 -10.94 28.10
C ALA A 301 8.68 -10.96 29.29
N ALA A 302 9.81 -11.68 29.18
CA ALA A 302 10.83 -11.75 30.22
C ALA A 302 11.53 -10.40 30.46
N LEU A 303 11.65 -9.58 29.41
CA LEU A 303 12.25 -8.25 29.45
C LEU A 303 11.24 -7.12 29.71
N GLY A 304 9.95 -7.42 29.89
CA GLY A 304 8.91 -6.42 30.08
C GLY A 304 8.64 -5.54 28.85
N ILE A 305 8.94 -6.04 27.65
CA ILE A 305 8.70 -5.30 26.39
C ILE A 305 7.24 -5.44 26.00
N GLU A 306 6.51 -4.33 26.11
CA GLU A 306 5.09 -4.26 25.76
C GLU A 306 4.90 -3.93 24.27
N PRO A 307 4.15 -4.72 23.48
CA PRO A 307 4.02 -4.49 22.03
C PRO A 307 3.39 -3.14 21.66
N ILE A 308 3.82 -2.55 20.54
CA ILE A 308 3.17 -1.39 19.91
C ILE A 308 2.51 -1.85 18.61
N ASP A 309 1.25 -1.47 18.40
CA ASP A 309 0.42 -1.88 17.26
C ASP A 309 0.31 -0.82 16.17
N LEU A 310 0.38 0.46 16.56
CA LEU A 310 0.24 1.60 15.69
C LEU A 310 1.34 2.61 15.99
N VAL A 311 2.03 3.08 14.97
CA VAL A 311 3.06 4.12 15.07
C VAL A 311 2.62 5.31 14.23
N VAL A 312 2.40 6.46 14.88
CA VAL A 312 1.94 7.71 14.26
C VAL A 312 3.06 8.72 14.37
N VAL A 313 3.79 8.93 13.27
CA VAL A 313 5.02 9.72 13.25
C VAL A 313 5.11 10.48 11.94
N ASN A 314 5.23 11.81 12.01
CA ASN A 314 5.64 12.64 10.87
C ASN A 314 6.93 13.38 11.23
N LEU A 315 7.76 13.62 10.20
CA LEU A 315 9.12 14.12 10.36
C LEU A 315 9.14 15.65 10.50
N TYR A 316 10.28 16.15 10.95
CA TYR A 316 10.53 17.59 11.03
C TYR A 316 10.49 18.25 9.64
N PRO A 317 10.02 19.50 9.52
CA PRO A 317 9.83 20.18 8.25
C PRO A 317 11.18 20.67 7.65
N PHE A 318 12.16 19.77 7.51
CA PHE A 318 13.53 20.05 7.06
C PHE A 318 13.57 20.95 5.82
N ALA A 319 12.78 20.63 4.80
CA ALA A 319 12.74 21.39 3.55
C ALA A 319 12.36 22.86 3.73
N ARG A 320 11.49 23.19 4.70
CA ARG A 320 11.10 24.59 4.97
C ARG A 320 12.24 25.38 5.61
N THR A 321 13.04 24.74 6.45
CA THR A 321 14.20 25.37 7.11
C THR A 321 15.37 25.47 6.14
N ALA A 322 15.71 24.39 5.44
CA ALA A 322 16.78 24.36 4.45
C ALA A 322 16.59 25.40 3.33
N ALA A 323 15.35 25.60 2.85
CA ALA A 323 15.07 26.59 1.80
C ALA A 323 15.27 28.06 2.24
N LYS A 324 15.31 28.34 3.54
CA LYS A 324 15.50 29.69 4.09
C LYS A 324 16.91 29.93 4.62
N ALA A 325 17.69 28.87 4.78
CA ALA A 325 19.00 28.95 5.38
C ALA A 325 20.02 29.47 4.35
N PRO A 326 20.83 30.49 4.71
CA PRO A 326 21.90 30.98 3.83
C PRO A 326 23.03 29.95 3.67
N ASP A 327 23.22 29.10 4.68
CA ASP A 327 24.20 28.01 4.69
C ASP A 327 23.46 26.67 4.92
N PRO A 328 23.56 25.69 4.00
CA PRO A 328 22.95 24.37 4.18
C PRO A 328 23.54 23.57 5.34
N TYR A 329 24.70 23.96 5.87
CA TYR A 329 25.35 23.37 7.05
C TYR A 329 25.13 24.16 8.35
N SER A 330 24.27 25.18 8.33
CA SER A 330 23.93 25.93 9.53
C SER A 330 23.33 25.02 10.62
N GLN A 331 23.57 25.38 11.89
CA GLN A 331 23.09 24.63 13.04
C GLN A 331 21.56 24.44 12.99
N ASP A 332 20.80 25.47 12.59
CA ASP A 332 19.34 25.40 12.47
C ASP A 332 18.86 24.33 11.47
N VAL A 333 19.60 24.12 10.36
CA VAL A 333 19.29 23.07 9.38
C VAL A 333 19.65 21.69 9.93
N ILE A 334 20.81 21.58 10.60
CA ILE A 334 21.28 20.32 11.20
C ILE A 334 20.31 19.85 12.30
N GLU A 335 19.80 20.75 13.14
CA GLU A 335 18.83 20.41 14.19
C GLU A 335 17.48 19.93 13.63
N GLN A 336 17.19 20.16 12.35
CA GLN A 336 15.96 19.69 11.69
C GLN A 336 16.10 18.29 11.09
N ILE A 337 17.27 17.64 11.20
CA ILE A 337 17.49 16.26 10.74
C ILE A 337 16.99 15.28 11.81
N ASP A 338 15.89 14.60 11.50
CA ASP A 338 15.18 13.74 12.45
C ASP A 338 15.68 12.29 12.37
N ILE A 339 16.53 11.91 13.33
CA ILE A 339 17.04 10.53 13.46
C ILE A 339 15.98 9.59 14.04
N GLY A 340 15.31 10.03 15.12
CA GLY A 340 14.38 9.21 15.88
C GLY A 340 13.11 8.90 15.09
N GLY A 341 12.53 9.90 14.42
CA GLY A 341 11.35 9.76 13.59
C GLY A 341 11.58 8.78 12.44
N VAL A 342 12.69 8.92 11.70
CA VAL A 342 13.04 8.01 10.60
C VAL A 342 13.25 6.58 11.12
N ALA A 343 13.93 6.41 12.25
CA ALA A 343 14.14 5.09 12.85
C ALA A 343 12.81 4.42 13.25
N LEU A 344 11.87 5.16 13.85
CA LEU A 344 10.53 4.65 14.20
C LEU A 344 9.72 4.24 12.96
N ILE A 345 9.68 5.11 11.95
CA ILE A 345 8.94 4.87 10.70
C ILE A 345 9.45 3.60 10.02
N ARG A 346 10.78 3.47 9.86
CA ARG A 346 11.38 2.29 9.20
C ARG A 346 11.18 1.01 10.00
N ALA A 347 11.27 1.08 11.34
CA ALA A 347 11.03 -0.07 12.20
C ALA A 347 9.59 -0.58 12.07
N ALA A 348 8.60 0.32 12.12
CA ALA A 348 7.19 -0.02 12.00
C ALA A 348 6.85 -0.53 10.60
N ALA A 349 7.35 0.13 9.55
CA ALA A 349 7.17 -0.30 8.17
C ALA A 349 7.77 -1.69 7.89
N LYS A 350 8.95 -2.00 8.46
CA LYS A 350 9.57 -3.32 8.36
C LYS A 350 8.70 -4.41 8.99
N ASN A 351 8.04 -4.12 10.11
CA ASN A 351 7.20 -5.09 10.83
C ASN A 351 5.70 -4.95 10.52
N PHE A 352 5.35 -4.58 9.27
CA PHE A 352 3.97 -4.30 8.86
C PHE A 352 2.98 -5.47 9.07
N GLU A 353 3.47 -6.70 9.21
CA GLU A 353 2.65 -7.87 9.54
C GLU A 353 1.89 -7.66 10.87
N ASP A 354 2.55 -7.04 11.84
CA ASP A 354 2.08 -6.85 13.21
C ASP A 354 1.84 -5.38 13.60
N VAL A 355 2.42 -4.41 12.87
CA VAL A 355 2.37 -2.97 13.21
C VAL A 355 1.89 -2.12 12.03
N ALA A 356 0.98 -1.19 12.27
CA ALA A 356 0.61 -0.15 11.31
C ALA A 356 1.47 1.11 11.52
N VAL A 357 1.85 1.80 10.43
CA VAL A 357 2.62 3.05 10.49
C VAL A 357 1.88 4.15 9.73
N VAL A 358 1.77 5.34 10.31
CA VAL A 358 1.08 6.48 9.70
C VAL A 358 2.02 7.67 9.70
N THR A 359 2.32 8.18 8.49
CA THR A 359 3.28 9.27 8.30
C THR A 359 2.66 10.59 7.86
N SER A 360 1.36 10.61 7.57
CA SER A 360 0.65 11.80 7.09
C SER A 360 -0.72 11.95 7.76
N PRO A 361 -1.11 13.17 8.19
CA PRO A 361 -2.46 13.45 8.66
C PRO A 361 -3.56 13.12 7.65
N ALA A 362 -3.24 13.12 6.35
CA ALA A 362 -4.20 12.79 5.29
C ALA A 362 -4.73 11.34 5.37
N ASP A 363 -3.98 10.43 6.01
CA ASP A 363 -4.40 9.04 6.20
C ASP A 363 -5.32 8.85 7.41
N TYR A 364 -5.44 9.83 8.32
CA TYR A 364 -6.22 9.71 9.56
C TYR A 364 -7.69 9.32 9.33
N PRO A 365 -8.45 9.98 8.42
CA PRO A 365 -9.88 9.68 8.27
C PRO A 365 -10.14 8.25 7.77
N ALA A 366 -9.36 7.79 6.78
CA ALA A 366 -9.51 6.45 6.22
C ALA A 366 -9.12 5.37 7.23
N LEU A 367 -8.07 5.60 8.02
CA LEU A 367 -7.64 4.67 9.05
C LEU A 367 -8.67 4.55 10.18
N LEU A 368 -9.23 5.67 10.64
CA LEU A 368 -10.26 5.66 11.67
C LEU A 368 -11.51 4.92 11.22
N ALA A 369 -11.99 5.18 9.99
CA ALA A 369 -13.15 4.48 9.45
C ALA A 369 -12.95 2.96 9.40
N GLU A 370 -11.74 2.49 9.06
CA GLU A 370 -11.39 1.07 9.11
C GLU A 370 -11.37 0.54 10.56
N LEU A 371 -10.70 1.24 11.47
CA LEU A 371 -10.63 0.84 12.88
C LEU A 371 -12.02 0.76 13.53
N GLU A 372 -12.88 1.74 13.31
CA GLU A 372 -14.23 1.78 13.85
C GLU A 372 -15.09 0.62 13.30
N SER A 373 -15.09 0.44 11.98
CA SER A 373 -15.88 -0.62 11.32
C SER A 373 -15.39 -2.04 11.64
N ALA A 374 -14.10 -2.20 11.93
CA ALA A 374 -13.49 -3.49 12.23
C ALA A 374 -13.20 -3.71 13.74
N ASN A 375 -13.87 -2.96 14.63
CA ASN A 375 -13.74 -3.10 16.09
C ASN A 375 -12.28 -3.03 16.59
N GLY A 376 -11.57 -1.99 16.14
CA GLY A 376 -10.18 -1.68 16.43
C GLY A 376 -9.16 -2.54 15.67
N GLN A 377 -9.55 -3.25 14.61
CA GLN A 377 -8.63 -4.05 13.80
C GLN A 377 -8.27 -3.32 12.49
N LEU A 378 -7.08 -3.63 11.97
CA LEU A 378 -6.67 -3.24 10.62
C LEU A 378 -6.46 -4.49 9.77
N CYS A 379 -6.79 -4.41 8.49
CA CYS A 379 -6.51 -5.47 7.52
C CYS A 379 -5.04 -5.45 7.09
N HIS A 380 -4.57 -6.60 6.61
CA HIS A 380 -3.19 -6.79 6.17
C HIS A 380 -2.80 -5.85 5.01
N GLU A 381 -3.70 -5.68 4.03
CA GLU A 381 -3.46 -4.81 2.88
C GLU A 381 -3.32 -3.33 3.28
N THR A 382 -4.07 -2.85 4.27
CA THR A 382 -3.90 -1.49 4.80
C THR A 382 -2.51 -1.31 5.41
N ARG A 383 -2.05 -2.23 6.26
CA ARG A 383 -0.70 -2.15 6.86
C ARG A 383 0.40 -2.20 5.80
N LYS A 384 0.25 -3.07 4.79
CA LYS A 384 1.19 -3.18 3.68
C LYS A 384 1.25 -1.91 2.83
N ARG A 385 0.11 -1.30 2.52
CA ARG A 385 0.04 0.00 1.81
C ARG A 385 0.74 1.08 2.63
N LEU A 386 0.41 1.18 3.91
CA LEU A 386 1.01 2.16 4.82
C LEU A 386 2.52 2.00 4.96
N ALA A 387 3.02 0.77 5.02
CA ALA A 387 4.46 0.49 5.05
C ALA A 387 5.19 0.95 3.78
N LEU A 388 4.59 0.75 2.60
CA LEU A 388 5.13 1.27 1.34
C LEU A 388 5.17 2.80 1.35
N THR A 389 4.10 3.46 1.82
CA THR A 389 4.06 4.92 1.97
C THR A 389 5.15 5.41 2.92
N ALA A 390 5.35 4.73 4.05
CA ALA A 390 6.37 5.06 5.03
C ALA A 390 7.80 4.99 4.45
N PHE A 391 8.15 3.92 3.71
CA PHE A 391 9.47 3.83 3.07
C PHE A 391 9.68 4.89 1.98
N ARG A 392 8.64 5.23 1.21
CA ARG A 392 8.70 6.34 0.25
C ARG A 392 8.95 7.67 0.96
N HIS A 393 8.26 7.91 2.07
CA HIS A 393 8.42 9.13 2.85
C HIS A 393 9.85 9.30 3.38
N THR A 394 10.46 8.24 3.93
CA THR A 394 11.86 8.33 4.40
C THR A 394 12.86 8.47 3.25
N ALA A 395 12.61 7.81 2.12
CA ALA A 395 13.48 7.97 0.94
C ALA A 395 13.44 9.41 0.39
N GLU A 396 12.26 10.03 0.35
CA GLU A 396 12.10 11.43 -0.04
C GLU A 396 12.79 12.37 0.96
N TYR A 397 12.65 12.11 2.26
CA TYR A 397 13.27 12.89 3.32
C TYR A 397 14.81 12.88 3.23
N ASP A 398 15.42 11.70 3.06
CA ASP A 398 16.87 11.59 2.89
C ASP A 398 17.35 12.27 1.60
N ALA A 399 16.56 12.15 0.52
CA ALA A 399 16.86 12.86 -0.73
C ALA A 399 16.75 14.39 -0.61
N MET A 400 15.89 14.91 0.27
CA MET A 400 15.85 16.35 0.57
C MET A 400 17.11 16.81 1.29
N ILE A 401 17.60 16.04 2.26
CA ILE A 401 18.84 16.35 3.00
C ILE A 401 20.03 16.34 2.05
N SER A 402 20.18 15.28 1.25
CA SER A 402 21.25 15.16 0.26
C SER A 402 21.25 16.34 -0.72
N ARG A 403 20.08 16.71 -1.26
CA ARG A 403 19.96 17.89 -2.16
C ARG A 403 20.31 19.21 -1.49
N ALA A 404 19.92 19.41 -0.22
CA ALA A 404 20.25 20.64 0.50
C ALA A 404 21.76 20.76 0.75
N TRP A 405 22.40 19.67 1.20
CA TRP A 405 23.83 19.63 1.51
C TRP A 405 24.74 19.57 0.28
N GLY A 406 24.28 19.00 -0.84
CA GLY A 406 24.98 19.02 -2.11
C GLY A 406 25.17 20.43 -2.71
N GLY A 407 24.64 21.47 -2.06
CA GLY A 407 24.71 22.85 -2.47
C GLY A 407 23.66 23.14 -3.54
N GLN A 408 22.66 23.96 -3.21
CA GLN A 408 21.85 24.58 -4.25
C GLN A 408 22.74 25.57 -5.02
N GLY A 409 23.21 25.18 -6.21
CA GLY A 409 23.63 26.13 -7.24
C GLY A 409 25.12 26.40 -7.44
N ALA A 410 26.05 25.53 -7.00
CA ALA A 410 27.46 25.68 -7.40
C ALA A 410 27.72 25.20 -8.84
N GLU A 411 26.98 24.19 -9.30
CA GLU A 411 27.18 23.54 -10.61
C GLU A 411 25.83 23.25 -11.28
N ALA A 412 25.69 23.59 -12.57
CA ALA A 412 24.43 23.42 -13.31
C ALA A 412 24.04 21.95 -13.52
N PHE A 413 25.04 21.06 -13.52
CA PHE A 413 24.89 19.61 -13.69
C PHE A 413 25.70 18.90 -12.59
N PRO A 414 25.09 18.58 -11.44
CA PRO A 414 25.81 18.00 -10.31
C PRO A 414 26.26 16.55 -10.60
N ALA A 415 27.23 16.07 -9.83
CA ALA A 415 27.75 14.70 -9.91
C ALA A 415 26.66 13.62 -9.71
N GLU A 416 25.64 13.91 -8.90
CA GLU A 416 24.45 13.07 -8.73
C GLU A 416 23.17 13.88 -8.97
N LEU A 417 22.31 13.40 -9.87
CA LEU A 417 21.02 14.02 -10.17
C LEU A 417 19.88 13.06 -9.84
N GLY A 418 19.15 13.36 -8.77
CA GLY A 418 17.98 12.59 -8.35
C GLY A 418 16.66 13.23 -8.79
N ALA A 419 15.73 12.43 -9.31
CA ALA A 419 14.34 12.84 -9.54
C ALA A 419 13.37 11.90 -8.82
N THR A 420 12.46 12.49 -8.04
CA THR A 420 11.33 11.77 -7.45
C THR A 420 10.06 12.16 -8.20
N LEU A 421 9.40 11.18 -8.81
CA LEU A 421 8.22 11.38 -9.62
C LEU A 421 7.04 10.58 -9.04
N SER A 422 5.92 11.25 -8.82
CA SER A 422 4.68 10.65 -8.36
C SER A 422 3.72 10.45 -9.52
N LYS A 423 3.08 9.28 -9.58
CA LYS A 423 2.10 8.97 -10.64
C LYS A 423 0.88 9.87 -10.47
N VAL A 424 0.53 10.59 -11.53
CA VAL A 424 -0.68 11.42 -11.59
C VAL A 424 -1.85 10.59 -12.09
N GLN A 425 -1.70 9.94 -13.25
CA GLN A 425 -2.73 9.09 -13.84
C GLN A 425 -2.14 8.01 -14.75
N SER A 426 -2.84 6.88 -14.89
CA SER A 426 -2.60 5.97 -16.02
C SER A 426 -3.11 6.63 -17.30
N LEU A 427 -2.50 6.33 -18.44
CA LEU A 427 -3.00 6.73 -19.75
C LEU A 427 -3.50 5.50 -20.49
N ARG A 428 -4.46 5.69 -21.41
CA ARG A 428 -5.03 4.61 -22.22
C ARG A 428 -3.97 3.76 -22.95
N TYR A 429 -2.95 4.42 -23.49
CA TYR A 429 -1.77 3.83 -24.12
C TYR A 429 -0.67 4.91 -24.26
N GLY A 430 0.53 4.51 -24.70
CA GLY A 430 1.67 5.40 -24.97
C GLY A 430 1.53 6.16 -26.30
N GLU A 431 2.63 6.37 -27.01
CA GLU A 431 2.56 6.96 -28.36
C GLU A 431 1.72 6.10 -29.31
N ASN A 432 1.77 4.77 -29.13
CA ASN A 432 1.05 3.78 -29.93
C ASN A 432 0.15 2.87 -29.06
N PRO A 433 -0.98 2.35 -29.59
CA PRO A 433 -1.99 1.60 -28.82
C PRO A 433 -1.49 0.37 -28.05
N HIS A 434 -0.42 -0.28 -28.51
CA HIS A 434 0.14 -1.48 -27.87
C HIS A 434 1.03 -1.15 -26.66
N GLN A 435 1.43 0.11 -26.48
CA GLN A 435 2.30 0.56 -25.41
C GLN A 435 1.46 1.00 -24.21
N LYS A 436 1.82 0.58 -22.99
CA LYS A 436 1.21 1.10 -21.75
C LYS A 436 1.90 2.40 -21.35
N ALA A 437 1.15 3.35 -20.80
CA ALA A 437 1.73 4.62 -20.33
C ALA A 437 1.03 5.19 -19.10
N ALA A 438 1.69 6.14 -18.44
CA ALA A 438 1.18 6.89 -17.31
C ALA A 438 1.87 8.27 -17.26
N LEU A 439 1.15 9.27 -16.75
CA LEU A 439 1.69 10.60 -16.48
C LEU A 439 2.22 10.66 -15.05
N TYR A 440 3.42 11.20 -14.87
CA TYR A 440 4.04 11.43 -13.57
C TYR A 440 4.43 12.90 -13.42
N ALA A 441 4.46 13.40 -12.17
CA ALA A 441 4.90 14.74 -11.82
C ALA A 441 5.56 14.74 -10.43
N PRO A 442 6.53 15.64 -10.14
CA PRO A 442 7.15 15.72 -8.82
C PRO A 442 6.15 15.87 -7.68
N SER A 443 5.15 16.74 -7.84
CA SER A 443 4.09 17.00 -6.86
C SER A 443 2.94 15.98 -6.88
N GLY A 444 2.97 15.02 -7.81
CA GLY A 444 1.83 14.14 -8.10
C GLY A 444 0.61 14.87 -8.69
N ARG A 445 0.76 16.12 -9.12
CA ARG A 445 -0.30 16.95 -9.74
C ARG A 445 0.20 17.54 -11.06
N THR A 446 -0.71 17.74 -12.01
CA THR A 446 -0.43 18.41 -13.28
C THR A 446 -0.38 19.93 -13.12
N SER A 447 0.33 20.61 -14.03
CA SER A 447 0.30 22.08 -14.20
C SER A 447 -0.92 22.57 -14.99
N PHE A 448 -1.83 21.67 -15.35
CA PHE A 448 -3.05 21.99 -16.08
C PHE A 448 -4.25 21.30 -15.45
N THR A 449 -5.45 21.86 -15.67
CA THR A 449 -6.73 21.29 -15.26
C THR A 449 -7.59 20.99 -16.49
N GLN A 450 -8.13 19.77 -16.59
CA GLN A 450 -9.05 19.42 -17.66
C GLN A 450 -10.50 19.76 -17.26
N LEU A 451 -11.15 20.65 -18.00
CA LEU A 451 -12.52 21.11 -17.74
C LEU A 451 -13.62 20.35 -18.50
N HIS A 452 -13.25 19.65 -19.57
CA HIS A 452 -14.17 18.93 -20.46
C HIS A 452 -13.46 17.86 -21.30
N GLY A 453 -14.26 16.98 -21.91
CA GLY A 453 -13.83 16.07 -22.96
C GLY A 453 -13.41 14.69 -22.47
N LYS A 454 -12.97 13.87 -23.43
CA LYS A 454 -12.42 12.53 -23.18
C LYS A 454 -11.09 12.59 -22.41
N GLU A 455 -10.69 11.48 -21.82
CA GLU A 455 -9.34 11.30 -21.25
C GLU A 455 -8.25 11.72 -22.27
N LEU A 456 -7.21 12.38 -21.77
CA LEU A 456 -6.04 12.79 -22.57
C LEU A 456 -5.19 11.56 -22.95
N SER A 457 -4.80 11.47 -24.21
CA SER A 457 -3.80 10.50 -24.66
C SER A 457 -2.36 11.01 -24.38
N TYR A 458 -1.37 10.12 -24.52
CA TYR A 458 0.04 10.48 -24.46
C TYR A 458 0.39 11.62 -25.42
N ASN A 459 -0.02 11.48 -26.69
CA ASN A 459 0.25 12.48 -27.72
C ASN A 459 -0.50 13.80 -27.46
N ASN A 460 -1.71 13.75 -26.90
CA ASN A 460 -2.43 14.97 -26.52
C ASN A 460 -1.66 15.78 -25.47
N ILE A 461 -1.05 15.13 -24.48
CA ILE A 461 -0.27 15.80 -23.44
C ILE A 461 1.01 16.40 -24.05
N LEU A 462 1.69 15.65 -24.93
CA LEU A 462 2.91 16.10 -25.58
C LEU A 462 2.66 17.32 -26.49
N ASP A 463 1.60 17.29 -27.28
CA ASP A 463 1.21 18.41 -28.15
C ASP A 463 0.67 19.60 -27.33
N ALA A 464 -0.07 19.35 -26.24
CA ALA A 464 -0.54 20.42 -25.35
C ALA A 464 0.62 21.13 -24.65
N ALA A 465 1.67 20.40 -24.26
CA ALA A 465 2.89 21.00 -23.73
C ALA A 465 3.62 21.84 -24.79
N GLY A 466 3.84 21.28 -25.99
CA GLY A 466 4.53 21.99 -27.06
C GLY A 466 3.81 23.24 -27.56
N THR A 467 2.48 23.19 -27.69
CA THR A 467 1.66 24.36 -28.04
C THR A 467 1.70 25.42 -26.95
N TRP A 468 1.66 25.02 -25.67
CA TRP A 468 1.77 25.96 -24.55
C TRP A 468 3.12 26.66 -24.50
N ASP A 469 4.21 25.91 -24.68
CA ASP A 469 5.56 26.48 -24.71
C ASP A 469 5.69 27.48 -25.88
N ALA A 470 5.19 27.12 -27.07
CA ALA A 470 5.23 27.97 -28.25
C ALA A 470 4.36 29.22 -28.14
N VAL A 471 3.14 29.12 -27.61
CA VAL A 471 2.24 30.29 -27.49
C VAL A 471 2.74 31.27 -26.42
N SER A 472 3.52 30.80 -25.45
CA SER A 472 4.09 31.60 -24.37
C SER A 472 5.24 32.51 -24.82
N GLU A 473 5.81 32.30 -26.01
CA GLU A 473 6.83 33.19 -26.58
C GLU A 473 6.26 34.53 -27.06
N PHE A 474 4.94 34.61 -27.25
CA PHE A 474 4.29 35.79 -27.82
C PHE A 474 3.64 36.66 -26.73
N SER A 475 3.92 37.95 -26.78
CA SER A 475 3.32 38.94 -25.87
C SER A 475 1.93 39.40 -26.34
N GLN A 476 1.70 39.49 -27.66
CA GLN A 476 0.42 39.83 -28.28
C GLN A 476 -0.56 38.64 -28.19
N PRO A 477 -1.89 38.84 -28.31
CA PRO A 477 -2.84 37.75 -28.49
C PRO A 477 -2.37 36.77 -29.57
N ALA A 478 -2.17 35.51 -29.20
CA ALA A 478 -1.55 34.51 -30.06
C ALA A 478 -2.29 33.18 -30.05
N ALA A 479 -2.20 32.47 -31.17
CA ALA A 479 -2.73 31.14 -31.38
C ALA A 479 -1.67 30.25 -32.02
N VAL A 480 -1.50 29.05 -31.47
CA VAL A 480 -0.57 28.04 -31.99
C VAL A 480 -1.29 26.72 -32.16
N ILE A 481 -1.06 26.06 -33.30
CA ILE A 481 -1.69 24.80 -33.67
C ILE A 481 -0.60 23.77 -33.96
N PHE A 482 -0.60 22.67 -33.21
CA PHE A 482 0.28 21.52 -33.42
C PHE A 482 -0.47 20.33 -33.99
N LYS A 483 0.29 19.50 -34.71
CA LYS A 483 -0.09 18.14 -35.07
C LYS A 483 1.16 17.26 -35.03
N HIS A 484 1.18 16.24 -34.17
CA HIS A 484 2.32 15.34 -34.03
C HIS A 484 3.63 16.07 -33.70
N VAL A 485 3.66 16.74 -32.54
CA VAL A 485 4.83 17.32 -31.87
C VAL A 485 5.56 18.46 -32.59
N THR A 486 4.92 19.03 -33.61
CA THR A 486 5.40 20.17 -34.40
C THR A 486 4.24 21.08 -34.79
N PRO A 487 4.44 22.40 -34.92
CA PRO A 487 3.39 23.32 -35.37
C PRO A 487 3.04 23.11 -36.84
N CYS A 488 1.75 23.23 -37.15
CA CYS A 488 1.25 23.41 -38.52
C CYS A 488 0.83 24.87 -38.80
N GLY A 489 0.67 25.69 -37.75
CA GLY A 489 0.41 27.12 -37.88
C GLY A 489 0.60 27.87 -36.56
N MET A 490 1.15 29.08 -36.64
CA MET A 490 1.37 29.98 -35.52
C MET A 490 1.07 31.40 -35.97
N ALA A 491 0.37 32.17 -35.14
CA ALA A 491 0.16 33.58 -35.41
C ALA A 491 -0.10 34.40 -34.15
N ALA A 492 0.19 35.69 -34.26
CA ALA A 492 -0.17 36.75 -33.32
C ALA A 492 -1.08 37.77 -34.01
N GLY A 493 -1.85 38.53 -33.23
CA GLY A 493 -2.76 39.53 -33.78
C GLY A 493 -3.31 40.48 -32.73
N LYS A 494 -4.28 41.32 -33.12
CA LYS A 494 -4.94 42.26 -32.20
C LYS A 494 -5.97 41.56 -31.31
N SER A 495 -6.46 40.40 -31.73
CA SER A 495 -7.40 39.55 -30.98
C SER A 495 -7.06 38.07 -31.17
N LEU A 496 -7.54 37.22 -30.25
CA LEU A 496 -7.40 35.76 -30.39
C LEU A 496 -8.09 35.23 -31.65
N LYS A 497 -9.22 35.84 -32.06
CA LYS A 497 -9.91 35.49 -33.30
C LYS A 497 -9.06 35.73 -34.53
N GLU A 498 -8.42 36.89 -34.61
CA GLU A 498 -7.52 37.23 -35.72
C GLU A 498 -6.31 36.28 -35.74
N ALA A 499 -5.67 36.07 -34.58
CA ALA A 499 -4.53 35.15 -34.47
C ALA A 499 -4.91 33.72 -34.85
N PHE A 500 -6.07 33.24 -34.39
CA PHE A 500 -6.58 31.91 -34.72
C PHE A 500 -6.76 31.71 -36.21
N GLU A 501 -7.47 32.61 -36.90
CA GLU A 501 -7.75 32.46 -38.33
C GLU A 501 -6.45 32.51 -39.16
N LYS A 502 -5.49 33.37 -38.78
CA LYS A 502 -4.16 33.41 -39.43
C LYS A 502 -3.37 32.11 -39.21
N ALA A 503 -3.33 31.61 -37.98
CA ALA A 503 -2.65 30.35 -37.66
C ALA A 503 -3.30 29.17 -38.39
N TRP A 504 -4.64 29.12 -38.42
CA TRP A 504 -5.40 28.09 -39.13
C TRP A 504 -5.15 28.14 -40.64
N ALA A 505 -5.09 29.36 -41.22
CA ALA A 505 -4.88 29.56 -42.65
C ALA A 505 -3.54 28.98 -43.14
N CYS A 506 -2.50 28.94 -42.30
CA CYS A 506 -1.17 28.39 -42.63
C CYS A 506 -1.23 26.99 -43.25
N ASP A 507 -1.97 26.06 -42.63
CA ASP A 507 -2.15 24.70 -43.13
C ASP A 507 -3.49 24.11 -42.63
N PRO A 508 -4.65 24.49 -43.21
CA PRO A 508 -5.96 24.10 -42.72
C PRO A 508 -6.17 22.58 -42.70
N LEU A 509 -5.52 21.87 -43.63
CA LEU A 509 -5.59 20.41 -43.74
C LEU A 509 -4.94 19.73 -42.54
N SER A 510 -3.73 20.16 -42.14
CA SER A 510 -3.05 19.62 -40.96
C SER A 510 -3.64 20.13 -39.64
N ALA A 511 -4.20 21.33 -39.64
CA ALA A 511 -4.88 21.90 -38.47
C ALA A 511 -6.13 21.11 -38.06
N PHE A 512 -6.72 20.35 -39.00
CA PHE A 512 -7.84 19.46 -38.73
C PHE A 512 -7.46 18.36 -37.71
N GLY A 513 -8.16 18.36 -36.58
CA GLY A 513 -7.87 17.48 -35.45
C GLY A 513 -6.54 17.82 -34.76
N GLY A 514 -6.07 19.05 -34.90
CA GLY A 514 -4.88 19.55 -34.21
C GLY A 514 -5.14 19.81 -32.73
N VAL A 515 -4.04 20.16 -32.04
CA VAL A 515 -4.02 20.62 -30.65
C VAL A 515 -3.68 22.10 -30.67
N LEU A 516 -4.40 22.90 -29.88
CA LEU A 516 -4.33 24.36 -29.91
C LEU A 516 -3.95 24.91 -28.55
N ALA A 517 -3.21 26.02 -28.56
CA ALA A 517 -3.05 26.86 -27.39
C ALA A 517 -3.28 28.34 -27.71
N PHE A 518 -3.82 29.05 -26.73
CA PHE A 518 -4.01 30.49 -26.72
C PHE A 518 -3.30 31.09 -25.49
N ASN A 519 -2.66 32.24 -25.61
CA ASN A 519 -2.00 32.92 -24.48
C ASN A 519 -2.91 33.94 -23.75
N ARG A 520 -4.21 33.96 -24.05
CA ARG A 520 -5.24 34.77 -23.38
C ARG A 520 -6.49 33.91 -23.14
N PRO A 521 -7.37 34.30 -22.21
CA PRO A 521 -8.65 33.62 -21.99
C PRO A 521 -9.47 33.50 -23.27
N VAL A 522 -10.11 32.35 -23.45
CA VAL A 522 -10.98 32.08 -24.60
C VAL A 522 -12.38 32.59 -24.29
N GLU A 523 -12.80 33.58 -25.07
CA GLU A 523 -14.10 34.23 -24.96
C GLU A 523 -15.11 33.69 -25.98
N LYS A 524 -16.36 34.13 -25.87
CA LYS A 524 -17.47 33.67 -26.73
C LYS A 524 -17.18 33.83 -28.22
N ASP A 525 -16.58 34.95 -28.63
CA ASP A 525 -16.36 35.31 -30.03
C ASP A 525 -15.44 34.34 -30.78
N ILE A 526 -14.38 33.86 -30.12
CA ILE A 526 -13.47 32.85 -30.64
C ILE A 526 -14.05 31.44 -30.44
N ALA A 527 -14.77 31.20 -29.35
CA ALA A 527 -15.41 29.91 -29.09
C ALA A 527 -16.41 29.55 -30.20
N GLU A 528 -17.19 30.52 -30.70
CA GLU A 528 -18.10 30.36 -31.83
C GLU A 528 -17.38 29.81 -33.07
N VAL A 529 -16.22 30.37 -33.40
CA VAL A 529 -15.40 29.91 -34.52
C VAL A 529 -14.86 28.50 -34.26
N LEU A 530 -14.28 28.27 -33.08
CA LEU A 530 -13.72 26.97 -32.70
C LEU A 530 -14.77 25.85 -32.70
N SER A 531 -16.02 26.15 -32.38
CA SER A 531 -17.10 25.16 -32.42
C SER A 531 -17.34 24.57 -33.80
N GLN A 532 -17.03 25.35 -34.85
CA GLN A 532 -17.17 24.94 -36.25
C GLN A 532 -15.95 24.16 -36.77
N ARG A 533 -14.86 24.09 -35.99
CA ARG A 533 -13.60 23.43 -36.37
C ARG A 533 -13.39 22.13 -35.62
N PHE A 534 -12.99 21.06 -36.29
CA PHE A 534 -12.64 19.81 -35.61
C PHE A 534 -11.23 19.91 -35.03
N VAL A 535 -11.13 19.86 -33.71
CA VAL A 535 -9.88 19.95 -32.94
C VAL A 535 -9.93 18.99 -31.76
N GLU A 536 -8.78 18.47 -31.33
CA GLU A 536 -8.73 17.48 -30.24
C GLU A 536 -8.63 18.11 -28.85
N VAL A 537 -7.77 19.13 -28.72
CA VAL A 537 -7.43 19.78 -27.44
C VAL A 537 -7.32 21.28 -27.65
N ILE A 538 -7.86 22.06 -26.72
CA ILE A 538 -7.70 23.51 -26.65
C ILE A 538 -7.16 23.85 -25.25
N THR A 539 -6.00 24.50 -25.21
CA THR A 539 -5.34 24.96 -23.97
C THR A 539 -5.38 26.48 -23.89
N ALA A 540 -5.76 27.03 -22.73
CA ALA A 540 -5.78 28.48 -22.50
C ALA A 540 -5.59 28.82 -21.00
N PRO A 541 -5.25 30.08 -20.65
CA PRO A 541 -5.25 30.58 -19.28
C PRO A 541 -6.59 30.43 -18.57
N ASP A 542 -7.69 30.61 -19.30
CA ASP A 542 -9.05 30.46 -18.80
C ASP A 542 -10.06 30.37 -19.95
N PHE A 543 -11.32 30.04 -19.64
CA PHE A 543 -12.46 30.08 -20.55
C PHE A 543 -13.65 30.76 -19.87
N SER A 544 -14.28 31.73 -20.52
CA SER A 544 -15.52 32.30 -19.99
C SER A 544 -16.67 31.29 -19.98
N SER A 545 -17.69 31.56 -19.17
CA SER A 545 -18.86 30.70 -19.02
C SER A 545 -19.53 30.40 -20.36
N GLU A 546 -19.64 31.42 -21.21
CA GLU A 546 -20.25 31.37 -22.53
C GLU A 546 -19.40 30.53 -23.50
N ALA A 547 -18.08 30.70 -23.47
CA ALA A 547 -17.15 29.91 -24.25
C ALA A 547 -17.21 28.44 -23.86
N LEU A 548 -17.20 28.13 -22.56
CA LEU A 548 -17.33 26.78 -22.04
C LEU A 548 -18.65 26.12 -22.47
N ALA A 549 -19.78 26.83 -22.30
CA ALA A 549 -21.08 26.30 -22.66
C ALA A 549 -21.15 25.91 -24.15
N LEU A 550 -20.57 26.72 -25.02
CA LEU A 550 -20.58 26.51 -26.45
C LEU A 550 -19.61 25.39 -26.87
N LEU A 551 -18.38 25.37 -26.36
CA LEU A 551 -17.40 24.33 -26.69
C LEU A 551 -17.78 22.96 -26.11
N LYS A 552 -18.46 22.92 -24.96
CA LYS A 552 -18.94 21.68 -24.33
C LYS A 552 -19.99 20.93 -25.14
N GLN A 553 -20.63 21.58 -26.12
CA GLN A 553 -21.53 20.91 -27.07
C GLN A 553 -20.80 19.85 -27.90
N LYS A 554 -19.46 19.94 -28.01
CA LYS A 554 -18.62 18.93 -28.64
C LYS A 554 -18.15 17.95 -27.56
N PRO A 555 -18.68 16.71 -27.48
CA PRO A 555 -18.42 15.83 -26.34
C PRO A 555 -16.97 15.35 -26.23
N ASN A 556 -16.21 15.41 -27.33
CA ASN A 556 -14.87 14.83 -27.41
C ASN A 556 -13.72 15.83 -27.25
N VAL A 557 -13.97 17.14 -27.37
CA VAL A 557 -12.90 18.15 -27.30
C VAL A 557 -12.40 18.27 -25.87
N ARG A 558 -11.09 18.24 -25.65
CA ARG A 558 -10.50 18.48 -24.33
C ARG A 558 -10.25 19.97 -24.16
N LEU A 559 -10.75 20.53 -23.06
CA LEU A 559 -10.51 21.92 -22.69
C LEU A 559 -9.57 21.93 -21.49
N LEU A 560 -8.38 22.50 -21.65
CA LEU A 560 -7.33 22.53 -20.63
C LEU A 560 -7.09 23.96 -20.18
N VAL A 561 -7.16 24.18 -18.87
CA VAL A 561 -6.72 25.42 -18.23
C VAL A 561 -5.28 25.24 -17.77
N ARG A 562 -4.40 26.15 -18.20
CA ARG A 562 -3.00 26.23 -17.77
C ARG A 562 -2.62 27.70 -17.66
N GLN A 563 -2.02 28.10 -16.53
CA GLN A 563 -1.67 29.50 -16.26
C GLN A 563 -0.17 29.68 -16.00
N ASP A 564 0.51 28.61 -15.58
CA ASP A 564 1.93 28.65 -15.27
C ASP A 564 2.75 28.91 -16.55
N PRO A 565 3.77 29.77 -16.48
CA PRO A 565 4.72 29.89 -17.57
C PRO A 565 5.43 28.54 -17.81
N PRO A 566 6.00 28.31 -19.00
CA PRO A 566 6.87 27.16 -19.25
C PRO A 566 7.94 27.04 -18.15
N THR A 567 8.18 25.81 -17.67
CA THR A 567 9.07 25.62 -16.53
C THR A 567 10.52 25.87 -16.91
N ARG A 568 11.32 26.29 -15.93
CA ARG A 568 12.77 26.53 -16.11
C ARG A 568 13.61 25.29 -15.81
N ASP A 569 12.96 24.15 -15.58
CA ASP A 569 13.60 22.92 -15.14
C ASP A 569 14.51 22.33 -16.23
N LEU A 570 15.48 21.53 -15.80
CA LEU A 570 16.29 20.73 -16.70
C LEU A 570 15.39 19.80 -17.54
N GLN A 571 15.73 19.63 -18.81
CA GLN A 571 15.06 18.71 -19.73
C GLN A 571 15.78 17.36 -19.75
N TRP A 572 15.01 16.28 -19.68
CA TRP A 572 15.50 14.92 -19.55
C TRP A 572 15.10 14.13 -20.79
N ARG A 573 16.08 13.52 -21.46
CA ARG A 573 15.84 12.64 -22.61
C ARG A 573 16.47 11.29 -22.36
N SER A 574 15.65 10.25 -22.32
CA SER A 574 16.11 8.87 -22.20
C SER A 574 16.86 8.43 -23.46
N VAL A 575 17.98 7.74 -23.26
CA VAL A 575 18.77 7.04 -24.27
C VAL A 575 19.00 5.62 -23.75
N GLY A 576 17.98 4.77 -23.89
CA GLY A 576 18.00 3.44 -23.24
C GLY A 576 17.97 3.56 -21.71
N SER A 577 18.96 2.98 -21.03
CA SER A 577 19.13 3.11 -19.57
C SER A 577 19.79 4.43 -19.14
N GLU A 578 20.35 5.18 -20.08
CA GLU A 578 21.04 6.44 -19.84
C GLU A 578 20.07 7.62 -20.01
N VAL A 579 20.44 8.79 -19.50
CA VAL A 579 19.65 10.02 -19.60
C VAL A 579 20.54 11.18 -19.99
N LEU A 580 20.17 11.88 -21.06
CA LEU A 580 20.72 13.18 -21.41
C LEU A 580 19.95 14.28 -20.68
N VAL A 581 20.67 15.20 -20.05
CA VAL A 581 20.11 16.32 -19.30
C VAL A 581 20.60 17.63 -19.90
N THR A 582 19.70 18.56 -20.18
CA THR A 582 20.04 19.87 -20.77
C THR A 582 19.23 20.98 -20.11
N GLU A 583 19.74 22.21 -20.15
CA GLU A 583 18.91 23.39 -19.90
C GLU A 583 17.85 23.54 -21.00
N PRO A 584 16.68 24.12 -20.68
CA PRO A 584 15.68 24.43 -21.70
C PRO A 584 16.18 25.55 -22.62
N ASP A 585 15.81 25.48 -23.91
CA ASP A 585 16.08 26.57 -24.86
C ASP A 585 15.21 27.79 -24.53
N ARG A 586 15.84 28.85 -24.03
CA ARG A 586 15.17 30.08 -23.59
C ARG A 586 15.35 31.26 -24.54
N LEU A 587 16.15 31.09 -25.59
CA LEU A 587 16.54 32.22 -26.44
C LEU A 587 15.59 32.34 -27.62
N THR A 588 15.14 33.56 -27.87
CA THR A 588 14.49 33.97 -29.13
C THR A 588 15.45 34.90 -29.89
N PHE A 589 14.96 35.58 -30.92
CA PHE A 589 15.79 36.46 -31.74
C PHE A 589 16.24 37.67 -30.89
N GLY A 590 17.50 37.65 -30.46
CA GLY A 590 18.10 38.74 -29.67
C GLY A 590 18.37 40.01 -30.48
N ASP A 591 18.99 41.01 -29.85
CA ASP A 591 19.26 42.30 -30.48
C ASP A 591 20.49 42.30 -31.39
N ALA A 592 21.35 41.29 -31.27
CA ALA A 592 22.59 41.16 -32.05
C ALA A 592 22.34 40.49 -33.42
N MET A 593 21.65 41.19 -34.33
CA MET A 593 21.52 40.77 -35.73
C MET A 593 22.75 41.20 -36.54
N LYS A 594 23.46 40.23 -37.14
CA LYS A 594 24.51 40.52 -38.13
C LYS A 594 23.94 40.37 -39.54
N VAL A 595 23.74 41.49 -40.23
CA VAL A 595 23.34 41.49 -41.65
C VAL A 595 24.55 41.17 -42.53
N VAL A 596 24.42 40.11 -43.33
CA VAL A 596 25.52 39.59 -44.20
C VAL A 596 25.32 39.94 -45.68
N THR A 597 24.28 40.71 -46.00
CA THR A 597 23.94 41.21 -47.33
C THR A 597 24.20 42.72 -47.44
N GLN A 598 24.19 43.27 -48.65
CA GLN A 598 24.31 44.72 -48.87
C GLN A 598 23.05 45.48 -48.40
N VAL A 599 21.87 44.88 -48.57
CA VAL A 599 20.58 45.47 -48.20
C VAL A 599 20.28 45.15 -46.74
N GLN A 600 19.90 46.18 -45.97
CA GLN A 600 19.40 46.07 -44.60
C GLN A 600 17.90 45.74 -44.63
N PRO A 601 17.40 44.88 -43.73
CA PRO A 601 15.97 44.64 -43.62
C PRO A 601 15.26 45.93 -43.18
N SER A 602 14.10 46.18 -43.78
CA SER A 602 13.15 47.18 -43.29
C SER A 602 12.61 46.79 -41.91
N PRO A 603 12.01 47.74 -41.15
CA PRO A 603 11.41 47.42 -39.85
C PRO A 603 10.35 46.31 -39.91
N GLU A 604 9.61 46.21 -41.01
CA GLU A 604 8.59 45.17 -41.21
C GLU A 604 9.22 43.80 -41.53
N GLU A 605 10.29 43.77 -42.33
CA GLU A 605 11.12 42.57 -42.55
C GLU A 605 11.81 42.10 -41.28
N GLU A 606 12.32 43.02 -40.46
CA GLU A 606 12.91 42.67 -39.17
C GLU A 606 11.87 42.07 -38.22
N ALA A 607 10.66 42.63 -38.16
CA ALA A 607 9.56 42.07 -37.39
C ALA A 607 9.20 40.65 -37.86
N ALA A 608 9.12 40.44 -39.18
CA ALA A 608 8.89 39.12 -39.77
C ALA A 608 10.02 38.13 -39.46
N LEU A 609 11.28 38.55 -39.53
CA LEU A 609 12.44 37.70 -39.16
C LEU A 609 12.39 37.28 -37.69
N ARG A 610 12.07 38.21 -36.78
CA ARG A 610 11.93 37.93 -35.35
C ARG A 610 10.79 36.95 -35.08
N PHE A 611 9.64 37.13 -35.74
CA PHE A 611 8.51 36.21 -35.65
C PHE A 611 8.90 34.83 -36.20
N ALA A 612 9.46 34.77 -37.41
CA ALA A 612 9.86 33.53 -38.08
C ALA A 612 10.87 32.74 -37.26
N TRP A 613 11.88 33.41 -36.67
CA TRP A 613 12.87 32.79 -35.80
C TRP A 613 12.23 32.18 -34.54
N THR A 614 11.36 32.96 -33.88
CA THR A 614 10.61 32.51 -32.71
C THR A 614 9.74 31.30 -33.03
N ALA A 615 9.04 31.31 -34.18
CA ALA A 615 8.26 30.17 -34.64
C ALA A 615 9.15 28.95 -34.96
N CYS A 616 10.27 29.16 -35.65
CA CYS A 616 11.19 28.09 -36.09
C CYS A 616 11.80 27.31 -34.92
N LYS A 617 12.00 27.95 -33.76
CA LYS A 617 12.40 27.30 -32.50
C LYS A 617 11.55 26.07 -32.15
N HIS A 618 10.25 26.13 -32.42
CA HIS A 618 9.30 25.06 -32.08
C HIS A 618 9.06 24.05 -33.21
N VAL A 619 9.66 24.28 -34.38
CA VAL A 619 9.55 23.36 -35.53
C VAL A 619 10.64 22.30 -35.42
N ARG A 620 10.27 21.03 -35.63
CA ARG A 620 11.27 19.93 -35.58
C ARG A 620 12.32 20.10 -36.69
N SER A 621 13.58 19.88 -36.34
CA SER A 621 14.72 20.07 -37.25
C SER A 621 14.89 18.93 -38.28
N ASN A 622 15.42 19.19 -39.48
CA ASN A 622 15.68 20.54 -40.03
C ASN A 622 14.35 21.26 -40.30
N ALA A 623 14.33 22.57 -40.01
CA ALA A 623 13.15 23.40 -40.04
C ALA A 623 13.36 24.61 -40.96
N ILE A 624 12.32 24.94 -41.74
CA ILE A 624 12.21 26.17 -42.53
C ILE A 624 10.81 26.73 -42.31
N VAL A 625 10.75 27.99 -41.90
CA VAL A 625 9.51 28.74 -41.67
C VAL A 625 9.50 29.92 -42.62
N LEU A 626 8.46 30.00 -43.44
CA LEU A 626 8.11 31.19 -44.22
C LEU A 626 7.03 31.94 -43.46
N ALA A 627 7.26 33.22 -43.18
CA ALA A 627 6.34 34.02 -42.37
C ALA A 627 6.27 35.48 -42.81
N GLY A 628 5.14 36.10 -42.48
CA GLY A 628 5.03 37.56 -42.40
C GLY A 628 5.38 38.07 -40.99
N PRO A 629 5.08 39.34 -40.69
CA PRO A 629 5.36 39.95 -39.39
C PRO A 629 4.70 39.27 -38.19
N ASP A 630 3.59 38.57 -38.40
CA ASP A 630 2.73 38.08 -37.33
C ASP A 630 2.12 36.69 -37.56
N ALA A 631 2.45 36.01 -38.66
CA ALA A 631 1.88 34.70 -38.97
C ALA A 631 2.80 33.86 -39.86
N THR A 632 2.84 32.55 -39.57
CA THR A 632 3.43 31.55 -40.47
C THR A 632 2.53 31.36 -41.68
N VAL A 633 3.14 31.27 -42.87
CA VAL A 633 2.42 31.04 -44.14
C VAL A 633 2.91 29.80 -44.89
N GLY A 634 4.01 29.20 -44.43
CA GLY A 634 4.50 27.91 -44.91
C GLY A 634 5.53 27.33 -43.95
N ILE A 635 5.38 26.06 -43.59
CA ILE A 635 6.29 25.37 -42.66
C ILE A 635 6.80 24.08 -43.32
N GLY A 636 8.12 23.91 -43.32
CA GLY A 636 8.80 22.67 -43.66
C GLY A 636 9.47 22.12 -42.42
N ALA A 637 9.01 20.97 -41.92
CA ALA A 637 9.41 20.43 -40.62
C ALA A 637 10.03 19.03 -40.72
N GLY A 638 11.01 18.77 -39.86
CA GLY A 638 11.46 17.42 -39.49
C GLY A 638 12.22 16.66 -40.58
N GLN A 639 12.80 17.34 -41.57
CA GLN A 639 13.49 16.66 -42.67
C GLN A 639 14.97 16.45 -42.38
N MET A 640 15.51 15.33 -42.84
CA MET A 640 16.95 15.02 -42.78
C MET A 640 17.75 16.03 -43.62
N SER A 641 17.23 16.41 -44.78
CA SER A 641 17.79 17.46 -45.64
C SER A 641 17.08 18.80 -45.41
N ARG A 642 17.87 19.86 -45.23
CA ARG A 642 17.34 21.24 -45.13
C ARG A 642 16.69 21.69 -46.44
N VAL A 643 17.17 21.22 -47.59
CA VAL A 643 16.59 21.55 -48.90
C VAL A 643 15.17 20.98 -49.03
N ASP A 644 14.92 19.78 -48.52
CA ASP A 644 13.56 19.21 -48.52
C ASP A 644 12.60 20.00 -47.63
N SER A 645 13.11 20.57 -46.52
CA SER A 645 12.33 21.49 -45.70
C SER A 645 11.97 22.76 -46.47
N VAL A 646 12.89 23.32 -47.27
CA VAL A 646 12.59 24.48 -48.14
C VAL A 646 11.53 24.13 -49.17
N HIS A 647 11.65 22.98 -49.85
CA HIS A 647 10.65 22.54 -50.83
C HIS A 647 9.27 22.36 -50.19
N MET A 648 9.21 21.73 -49.02
CA MET A 648 7.97 21.54 -48.27
C MET A 648 7.34 22.87 -47.87
N ALA A 649 8.11 23.78 -47.26
CA ALA A 649 7.62 25.11 -46.88
C ALA A 649 7.10 25.90 -48.09
N SER A 650 7.81 25.82 -49.23
CA SER A 650 7.43 26.47 -50.48
C SER A 650 6.11 25.92 -51.06
N VAL A 651 5.91 24.60 -51.01
CA VAL A 651 4.66 23.96 -51.46
C VAL A 651 3.48 24.35 -50.56
N LYS A 652 3.71 24.37 -49.24
CA LYS A 652 2.70 24.84 -48.27
C LYS A 652 2.34 26.30 -48.51
N PHE A 653 3.32 27.17 -48.70
CA PHE A 653 3.09 28.58 -49.02
C PHE A 653 2.32 28.79 -50.33
N LYS A 654 2.65 28.07 -51.40
CA LYS A 654 1.87 28.13 -52.66
C LYS A 654 0.43 27.67 -52.51
N THR A 655 0.17 26.77 -51.56
CA THR A 655 -1.20 26.33 -51.25
C THR A 655 -1.92 27.42 -50.47
N TRP A 656 -1.26 28.00 -49.47
CA TRP A 656 -1.76 29.13 -48.69
C TRP A 656 -2.15 30.33 -49.57
N GLU A 657 -1.32 30.68 -50.56
CA GLU A 657 -1.53 31.82 -51.47
C GLU A 657 -2.79 31.68 -52.36
N ARG A 658 -3.37 30.49 -52.49
CA ARG A 658 -4.61 30.29 -53.28
C ARG A 658 -5.81 30.97 -52.63
N ASP A 659 -5.86 30.96 -51.31
CA ASP A 659 -7.01 31.40 -50.52
C ASP A 659 -6.71 32.70 -49.75
N ASN A 660 -5.45 33.17 -49.77
CA ASN A 660 -4.99 34.31 -48.98
C ASN A 660 -4.19 35.29 -49.83
N LYS A 661 -4.29 36.57 -49.50
CA LYS A 661 -3.47 37.61 -50.14
C LYS A 661 -2.02 37.47 -49.67
N LYS A 662 -1.08 37.45 -50.62
CA LYS A 662 0.36 37.48 -50.34
C LYS A 662 0.69 38.60 -49.33
N PRO A 663 1.45 38.32 -48.26
CA PRO A 663 1.82 39.34 -47.29
C PRO A 663 2.70 40.41 -47.94
N SER A 664 2.65 41.63 -47.40
CA SER A 664 3.51 42.76 -47.80
C SER A 664 5.00 42.41 -47.67
N VAL A 665 5.32 41.62 -46.65
CA VAL A 665 6.65 41.13 -46.33
C VAL A 665 6.60 39.62 -46.13
N LEU A 666 7.58 38.91 -46.70
CA LEU A 666 7.76 37.47 -46.56
C LEU A 666 9.25 37.20 -46.34
N VAL A 667 9.57 36.48 -45.27
CA VAL A 667 10.96 36.13 -44.90
C VAL A 667 11.17 34.63 -44.84
#